data_AF-A0A521IFY3-F1
#
_entry.id   AF-A0A521IFY3-F1
#
_cell.length_a   1.000
_cell.length_b   1.000
_cell.length_c   1.000
_cell.angle_alpha   90.00
_cell.angle_beta   90.00
_cell.angle_gamma   90.00
#
_symmetry.space_group_name_H-M   'P 1'
#
loop_
_entity.id
_entity.type
_entity.pdbx_description
1 polymer ?
#
loop_
_entity_poly.entity_id
_entity_poly.type
_entity_poly.pdbx_seq_one_letter_code
_entity_poly.pdbx_strand_id
1 'polypeptide(L)'
;MTEQLSPFRIKRGRRIFDSYSAINSFSFALVTGNTVTLYALALGASSTSIGFLSAFMYLSFFAIPLGKLALKRSTLVKTFANSWMLRNSSLVPLLAMPWLAATAGARTALTVLLACVFFFNFFRGIGLIANNPVIGILAPGKDRGEYIVRLSLINNGTALLATVGLAVLLRIDSGIQTYNLVVLVGIITGILASLLLYRLPEPQRDRPIPGKTTGTFRANLAKSFADPNFRRFLSAYLVVGLGIGMARPFIIVFCKEVYGQSDSIVTVFTICSSLGALVMGLVMRLVIDRLGAKPMFVIFTAISLASLVPALVAPGIGSASFAVVFLALLSAATNMGFAGQENAAQTYFFGMVPKESILDLSMLYYFILGGTGALGSIIGGAILDALGGAGLSPLPSFRIFFLFALALVGAGLCIQRKLMDLGSYPVKDTLAVLFSPRDMRALTLLRRLDSNEDPEEETGILAELGEVGSSVSAESLLDRLSSPRFAVRYEALQSVASLDTLSVRIRDALLSELEHGVFSTAALAARILGEFRVSQAVPLLTKSLTSPDYRLLGEAMLALARLGETRAQFAISDIMLETDNPFLMVRAVQAMETFGTTASIPILVDFLRNEQLPDHVADETILALSTLMAVPKKFFYAYESYVRDRSRAGEILGDLLEEYFSRHKKENPEIIDLLSSFMKDQNMDSEFVRWLMQFGRGKMGVYSALLVGIAVDSGLNRQDSFRFFLCFWAASVFVNPVMIEK
;
A
#
# COMPACT_ATOMS: atom_id res chain seq x y z
N MET A 1 -4.72 5.03 -36.18
CA MET A 1 -5.03 3.74 -35.53
C MET A 1 -3.91 2.81 -35.93
N THR A 2 -3.00 2.47 -35.01
CA THR A 2 -1.84 1.61 -35.26
C THR A 2 -2.34 0.19 -35.53
N GLU A 3 -2.12 -0.35 -36.72
CA GLU A 3 -2.44 -1.74 -37.03
C GLU A 3 -1.58 -2.66 -36.14
N GLN A 4 -2.20 -3.25 -35.13
CA GLN A 4 -1.53 -4.15 -34.19
C GLN A 4 -1.13 -5.45 -34.92
N LEU A 5 0.05 -5.98 -34.59
CA LEU A 5 0.47 -7.30 -35.05
C LEU A 5 -0.60 -8.34 -34.70
N SER A 6 -0.80 -9.34 -35.57
CA SER A 6 -1.75 -10.43 -35.25
C SER A 6 -1.34 -11.15 -33.95
N PRO A 7 -2.30 -11.67 -33.16
CA PRO A 7 -2.01 -12.37 -31.90
C PRO A 7 -0.97 -13.49 -32.05
N PHE A 8 -0.98 -14.21 -33.18
CA PHE A 8 0.02 -15.23 -33.50
C PHE A 8 1.43 -14.66 -33.67
N ARG A 9 1.58 -13.54 -34.39
CA ARG A 9 2.87 -12.86 -34.58
C ARG A 9 3.39 -12.28 -33.26
N ILE A 10 2.50 -11.77 -32.41
CA ILE A 10 2.84 -11.32 -31.05
C ILE A 10 3.35 -12.51 -30.23
N LYS A 11 2.62 -13.63 -30.17
CA LYS A 11 3.03 -14.82 -29.39
C LYS A 11 4.37 -15.38 -29.86
N ARG A 12 4.60 -15.45 -31.18
CA ARG A 12 5.90 -15.86 -31.75
C ARG A 12 7.01 -14.86 -31.43
N GLY A 13 6.73 -13.56 -31.56
CA GLY A 13 7.65 -12.47 -31.22
C GLY A 13 8.06 -12.50 -29.75
N ARG A 14 7.09 -12.70 -28.83
CA ARG A 14 7.34 -12.86 -27.39
C ARG A 14 8.32 -14.01 -27.11
N ARG A 15 8.09 -15.20 -27.67
CA ARG A 15 9.01 -16.35 -27.48
C ARG A 15 10.44 -16.07 -27.94
N ILE A 16 10.60 -15.40 -29.08
CA ILE A 16 11.92 -15.01 -29.60
C ILE A 16 12.57 -13.98 -28.69
N PHE A 17 11.80 -12.96 -28.26
CA PHE A 17 12.28 -11.90 -27.40
C PHE A 17 12.61 -12.38 -25.97
N ASP A 18 11.85 -13.34 -25.44
CA ASP A 18 12.14 -14.02 -24.17
C ASP A 18 13.49 -14.74 -24.25
N SER A 19 13.71 -15.49 -25.33
CA SER A 19 14.97 -16.21 -25.58
C SER A 19 16.15 -15.25 -25.76
N TYR A 20 15.94 -14.17 -26.52
CA TYR A 20 16.90 -13.07 -26.65
C TYR A 20 17.23 -12.47 -25.28
N SER A 21 16.23 -12.16 -24.46
CA SER A 21 16.40 -11.52 -23.16
C SER A 21 17.19 -12.42 -22.21
N ALA A 22 16.87 -13.71 -22.18
CA ALA A 22 17.59 -14.72 -21.41
C ALA A 22 19.09 -14.77 -21.78
N ILE A 23 19.39 -14.96 -23.06
CA ILE A 23 20.77 -15.10 -23.56
C ILE A 23 21.54 -13.78 -23.46
N ASN A 24 20.90 -12.65 -23.79
CA ASN A 24 21.52 -11.32 -23.71
C ASN A 24 21.88 -10.97 -22.26
N SER A 25 21.02 -11.27 -21.28
CA SER A 25 21.30 -10.96 -19.88
C SER A 25 22.36 -11.86 -19.28
N PHE A 26 22.42 -13.13 -19.69
CA PHE A 26 23.53 -14.02 -19.40
C PHE A 26 24.86 -13.47 -19.95
N SER A 27 24.89 -13.12 -21.25
CA SER A 27 26.05 -12.50 -21.91
C SER A 27 26.48 -11.21 -21.20
N PHE A 28 25.52 -10.32 -20.92
CA PHE A 28 25.76 -9.01 -20.32
C PHE A 28 26.44 -9.12 -18.96
N ALA A 29 26.03 -10.06 -18.10
CA ALA A 29 26.67 -10.31 -16.81
C ALA A 29 28.15 -10.73 -16.93
N LEU A 30 28.50 -11.48 -17.99
CA LEU A 30 29.87 -11.95 -18.22
C LEU A 30 30.79 -10.90 -18.87
N VAL A 31 30.23 -9.87 -19.54
CA VAL A 31 31.04 -8.89 -20.30
C VAL A 31 30.89 -7.45 -19.82
N THR A 32 30.24 -7.22 -18.68
CA THR A 32 30.05 -5.88 -18.11
C THR A 32 30.19 -5.88 -16.59
N GLY A 33 30.08 -4.70 -15.97
CA GLY A 33 30.03 -4.53 -14.53
C GLY A 33 31.28 -5.06 -13.82
N ASN A 34 31.07 -5.89 -12.80
CA ASN A 34 32.13 -6.46 -11.97
C ASN A 34 33.13 -7.27 -12.80
N THR A 35 32.69 -8.01 -13.81
CA THR A 35 33.58 -8.89 -14.60
C THR A 35 34.68 -8.10 -15.32
N VAL A 36 34.31 -6.99 -15.97
CA VAL A 36 35.26 -6.11 -16.66
C VAL A 36 36.13 -5.34 -15.66
N THR A 37 35.56 -4.95 -14.52
CA THR A 37 36.28 -4.26 -13.44
C THR A 37 37.39 -5.16 -12.91
N LEU A 38 37.07 -6.42 -12.56
CA LEU A 38 38.06 -7.37 -12.08
C LEU A 38 39.09 -7.75 -13.15
N TYR A 39 38.68 -7.89 -14.41
CA TYR A 39 39.61 -8.12 -15.51
C TYR A 39 40.60 -6.96 -15.68
N ALA A 40 40.11 -5.72 -15.62
CA ALA A 40 40.97 -4.54 -15.65
C ALA A 40 41.93 -4.50 -14.45
N LEU A 41 41.46 -4.82 -13.24
CA LEU A 41 42.32 -4.90 -12.05
C LEU A 41 43.37 -6.02 -12.17
N ALA A 42 43.03 -7.16 -12.78
CA ALA A 42 44.00 -8.23 -13.08
C ALA A 42 45.07 -7.80 -14.09
N LEU A 43 44.78 -6.80 -14.93
CA LEU A 43 45.74 -6.13 -15.84
C LEU A 43 46.46 -4.94 -15.18
N GLY A 44 46.27 -4.69 -13.89
CA GLY A 44 46.90 -3.58 -13.17
C GLY A 44 46.28 -2.21 -13.44
N ALA A 45 44.98 -2.16 -13.70
CA ALA A 45 44.25 -0.90 -13.88
C ALA A 45 44.30 0.00 -12.63
N SER A 46 44.45 1.30 -12.85
CA SER A 46 44.31 2.32 -11.80
C SER A 46 42.84 2.61 -11.48
N SER A 47 42.56 3.29 -10.37
CA SER A 47 41.20 3.67 -10.00
C SER A 47 40.55 4.58 -11.05
N THR A 48 41.30 5.46 -11.70
CA THR A 48 40.83 6.29 -12.83
C THR A 48 40.38 5.43 -14.01
N SER A 49 41.09 4.34 -14.31
CA SER A 49 40.71 3.42 -15.39
C SER A 49 39.40 2.71 -15.08
N ILE A 50 39.17 2.33 -13.81
CA ILE A 50 37.89 1.78 -13.35
C ILE A 50 36.78 2.84 -13.44
N GLY A 51 37.08 4.08 -13.08
CA GLY A 51 36.20 5.23 -13.26
C GLY A 51 35.72 5.39 -14.71
N PHE A 52 36.64 5.28 -15.69
CA PHE A 52 36.28 5.31 -17.11
C PHE A 52 35.39 4.15 -17.54
N LEU A 53 35.68 2.92 -17.10
CA LEU A 53 34.85 1.75 -17.42
C LEU A 53 33.40 1.93 -16.98
N SER A 54 33.21 2.44 -15.75
CA SER A 54 31.88 2.78 -15.23
C SER A 54 31.24 3.93 -16.02
N ALA A 55 32.01 4.98 -16.30
CA ALA A 55 31.53 6.14 -17.04
C ALA A 55 31.03 5.82 -18.46
N PHE A 56 31.65 4.87 -19.16
CA PHE A 56 31.20 4.46 -20.50
C PHE A 56 29.75 3.96 -20.50
N MET A 57 29.31 3.28 -19.45
CA MET A 57 27.92 2.85 -19.32
C MET A 57 26.96 4.05 -19.29
N TYR A 58 27.31 5.11 -18.58
CA TYR A 58 26.54 6.34 -18.48
C TYR A 58 26.62 7.19 -19.76
N LEU A 59 27.77 7.22 -20.42
CA LEU A 59 27.95 7.94 -21.69
C LEU A 59 27.12 7.35 -22.84
N SER A 60 26.66 6.09 -22.71
CA SER A 60 25.77 5.47 -23.69
C SER A 60 24.48 6.27 -23.95
N PHE A 61 23.96 7.03 -22.97
CA PHE A 61 22.77 7.86 -23.14
C PHE A 61 22.96 8.99 -24.17
N PHE A 62 24.20 9.45 -24.37
CA PHE A 62 24.52 10.49 -25.37
C PHE A 62 24.58 9.94 -26.80
N ALA A 63 24.59 8.62 -26.99
CA ALA A 63 24.54 7.99 -28.32
C ALA A 63 23.10 7.73 -28.82
N ILE A 64 22.07 7.86 -27.96
CA ILE A 64 20.65 7.68 -28.33
C ILE A 64 20.23 8.56 -29.54
N PRO A 65 20.62 9.85 -29.65
CA PRO A 65 20.30 10.68 -30.81
C PRO A 65 20.80 10.09 -32.15
N LEU A 66 21.92 9.37 -32.15
CA LEU A 66 22.42 8.69 -33.35
C LEU A 66 21.52 7.52 -33.74
N GLY A 67 20.94 6.82 -32.76
CA GLY A 67 19.90 5.81 -32.99
C GLY A 67 18.67 6.39 -33.68
N LYS A 68 18.23 7.59 -33.26
CA LYS A 68 17.14 8.32 -33.91
C LYS A 68 17.46 8.66 -35.38
N LEU A 69 18.71 9.01 -35.66
CA LEU A 69 19.16 9.26 -37.03
C LEU A 69 19.18 7.95 -37.86
N ALA A 70 19.61 6.84 -37.27
CA ALA A 70 19.63 5.53 -37.92
C ALA A 70 18.22 5.05 -38.34
N LEU A 71 17.19 5.35 -37.53
CA LEU A 71 15.79 5.05 -37.88
C LEU A 71 15.26 5.79 -39.12
N LYS A 72 15.93 6.87 -39.57
CA LYS A 72 15.57 7.51 -40.85
C LYS A 72 15.94 6.65 -42.06
N ARG A 73 16.92 5.75 -41.92
CA ARG A 73 17.48 4.93 -43.01
C ARG A 73 17.24 3.42 -42.82
N SER A 74 16.83 2.99 -41.63
CA SER A 74 16.63 1.57 -41.26
C SER A 74 15.34 1.37 -40.49
N THR A 75 14.90 0.12 -40.33
CA THR A 75 13.72 -0.22 -39.51
C THR A 75 14.08 -0.26 -38.03
N LEU A 76 13.07 -0.22 -37.17
CA LEU A 76 13.24 -0.30 -35.70
C LEU A 76 14.01 -1.57 -35.29
N VAL A 77 13.56 -2.73 -35.78
CA VAL A 77 14.14 -4.04 -35.46
C VAL A 77 15.57 -4.15 -36.00
N LYS A 78 15.83 -3.73 -37.25
CA LYS A 78 17.18 -3.78 -37.82
C LYS A 78 18.14 -2.84 -37.11
N THR A 79 17.70 -1.63 -36.75
CA THR A 79 18.52 -0.68 -35.98
C THR A 79 18.92 -1.28 -34.64
N PHE A 80 17.97 -1.95 -33.96
CA PHE A 80 18.22 -2.63 -32.71
C PHE A 80 19.21 -3.80 -32.88
N ALA A 81 18.94 -4.69 -33.83
CA ALA A 81 19.74 -5.88 -34.09
C ALA A 81 21.18 -5.53 -34.53
N ASN A 82 21.34 -4.58 -35.46
CA ASN A 82 22.66 -4.11 -35.91
C ASN A 82 23.46 -3.49 -34.77
N SER A 83 22.82 -2.67 -33.93
CA SER A 83 23.49 -2.03 -32.79
C SER A 83 23.95 -3.07 -31.75
N TRP A 84 23.14 -4.10 -31.49
CA TRP A 84 23.50 -5.20 -30.61
C TRP A 84 24.59 -6.10 -31.20
N MET A 85 24.56 -6.33 -32.51
CA MET A 85 25.64 -7.05 -33.20
C MET A 85 26.96 -6.29 -33.07
N LEU A 86 26.99 -5.00 -33.41
CA LEU A 86 28.18 -4.15 -33.29
C LEU A 86 28.67 -4.04 -31.84
N ARG A 87 27.74 -3.92 -30.88
CA ARG A 87 28.05 -3.96 -29.45
C ARG A 87 28.87 -5.19 -29.10
N ASN A 88 28.39 -6.39 -29.43
CA ASN A 88 29.08 -7.62 -29.05
C ASN A 88 30.36 -7.87 -29.88
N SER A 89 30.34 -7.51 -31.17
CA SER A 89 31.54 -7.61 -32.03
C SER A 89 32.67 -6.69 -31.59
N SER A 90 32.36 -5.55 -30.97
CA SER A 90 33.39 -4.63 -30.44
C SER A 90 34.26 -5.22 -29.33
N LEU A 91 33.82 -6.33 -28.71
CA LEU A 91 34.56 -7.04 -27.67
C LEU A 91 35.49 -8.13 -28.23
N VAL A 92 35.36 -8.52 -29.52
CA VAL A 92 36.20 -9.57 -30.13
C VAL A 92 37.71 -9.32 -29.96
N PRO A 93 38.23 -8.07 -30.04
CA PRO A 93 39.65 -7.82 -29.78
C PRO A 93 40.12 -8.22 -28.36
N LEU A 94 39.21 -8.33 -27.38
CA LEU A 94 39.55 -8.82 -26.04
C LEU A 94 40.03 -10.27 -26.04
N LEU A 95 39.71 -11.06 -27.08
CA LEU A 95 40.19 -12.44 -27.17
C LEU A 95 41.72 -12.51 -27.32
N ALA A 96 42.35 -11.46 -27.85
CA ALA A 96 43.80 -11.35 -27.96
C ALA A 96 44.50 -10.95 -26.63
N MET A 97 43.76 -10.77 -25.52
CA MET A 97 44.33 -10.28 -24.26
C MET A 97 45.49 -11.12 -23.69
N PRO A 98 45.46 -12.46 -23.65
CA PRO A 98 46.59 -13.25 -23.15
C PRO A 98 47.88 -12.97 -23.92
N TRP A 99 47.78 -12.82 -25.24
CA TRP A 99 48.91 -12.48 -26.09
C TRP A 99 49.38 -11.03 -25.90
N LEU A 100 48.44 -10.07 -25.82
CA LEU A 100 48.75 -8.66 -25.60
C LEU A 100 49.40 -8.41 -24.23
N ALA A 101 48.90 -9.08 -23.18
CA ALA A 101 49.47 -8.99 -21.84
C ALA A 101 50.89 -9.56 -21.78
N ALA A 102 51.15 -10.65 -22.51
CA ALA A 102 52.46 -11.30 -22.55
C ALA A 102 53.50 -10.55 -23.41
N THR A 103 53.08 -9.88 -24.49
CA THR A 103 54.02 -9.30 -25.48
C THR A 103 54.05 -7.77 -25.51
N ALA A 104 52.89 -7.12 -25.46
CA ALA A 104 52.75 -5.66 -25.59
C ALA A 104 52.64 -4.94 -24.24
N GLY A 105 52.59 -5.69 -23.14
CA GLY A 105 52.54 -5.20 -21.77
C GLY A 105 51.14 -4.80 -21.27
N ALA A 106 51.03 -4.68 -19.95
CA ALA A 106 49.77 -4.43 -19.24
C ALA A 106 49.05 -3.13 -19.67
N ARG A 107 49.79 -2.05 -19.94
CA ARG A 107 49.21 -0.75 -20.37
C ARG A 107 48.49 -0.86 -21.71
N THR A 108 49.08 -1.58 -22.67
CA THR A 108 48.48 -1.78 -23.99
C THR A 108 47.24 -2.64 -23.90
N ALA A 109 47.30 -3.74 -23.14
CA ALA A 109 46.15 -4.61 -22.88
C ALA A 109 44.98 -3.84 -22.24
N LEU A 110 45.27 -3.00 -21.24
CA LEU A 110 44.27 -2.16 -20.58
C LEU A 110 43.65 -1.12 -21.54
N THR A 111 44.45 -0.50 -22.40
CA THR A 111 43.97 0.47 -23.40
C THR A 111 43.01 -0.18 -24.40
N VAL A 112 43.34 -1.38 -24.88
CA VAL A 112 42.46 -2.17 -25.75
C VAL A 112 41.18 -2.53 -25.00
N LEU A 113 41.28 -2.94 -23.73
CA LEU A 113 40.12 -3.23 -22.90
C LEU A 113 39.18 -2.03 -22.78
N LEU A 114 39.72 -0.84 -22.45
CA LEU A 114 38.95 0.40 -22.36
C LEU A 114 38.29 0.75 -23.69
N ALA A 115 39.00 0.64 -24.81
CA ALA A 115 38.47 0.93 -26.14
C ALA A 115 37.31 -0.01 -26.51
N CYS A 116 37.47 -1.32 -26.29
CA CYS A 116 36.42 -2.32 -26.51
C CYS A 116 35.16 -2.01 -25.69
N VAL A 117 35.32 -1.71 -24.39
CA VAL A 117 34.19 -1.43 -23.49
C VAL A 117 33.52 -0.09 -23.83
N PHE A 118 34.29 0.91 -24.28
CA PHE A 118 33.75 2.15 -24.81
C PHE A 118 32.84 1.89 -26.02
N PHE A 119 33.35 1.19 -27.05
CA PHE A 119 32.56 0.90 -28.25
C PHE A 119 31.36 0.01 -27.95
N PHE A 120 31.48 -0.95 -27.04
CA PHE A 120 30.36 -1.74 -26.55
C PHE A 120 29.24 -0.83 -26.04
N ASN A 121 29.56 0.10 -25.14
CA ASN A 121 28.54 1.00 -24.58
C ASN A 121 28.03 2.04 -25.58
N PHE A 122 28.89 2.53 -26.47
CA PHE A 122 28.51 3.46 -27.54
C PHE A 122 27.46 2.83 -28.47
N PHE A 123 27.71 1.62 -29.00
CA PHE A 123 26.75 0.92 -29.86
C PHE A 123 25.49 0.50 -29.11
N ARG A 124 25.60 0.09 -27.83
CA ARG A 124 24.42 -0.13 -26.96
C ARG A 124 23.55 1.13 -26.89
N GLY A 125 24.15 2.30 -26.71
CA GLY A 125 23.46 3.59 -26.66
C GLY A 125 22.64 3.90 -27.91
N ILE A 126 23.19 3.62 -29.11
CA ILE A 126 22.48 3.77 -30.38
C ILE A 126 21.21 2.90 -30.42
N GLY A 127 21.30 1.64 -29.98
CA GLY A 127 20.19 0.70 -30.03
C GLY A 127 19.14 0.86 -28.92
N LEU A 128 19.46 1.54 -27.80
CA LEU A 128 18.54 1.74 -26.66
C LEU A 128 17.22 2.40 -27.07
N ILE A 129 17.22 3.22 -28.14
CA ILE A 129 16.01 3.85 -28.69
C ILE A 129 14.92 2.84 -29.08
N ALA A 130 15.29 1.59 -29.39
CA ALA A 130 14.37 0.57 -29.86
C ALA A 130 13.78 -0.30 -28.73
N ASN A 131 14.39 -0.33 -27.54
CA ASN A 131 14.02 -1.29 -26.49
C ASN A 131 12.56 -1.11 -26.02
N ASN A 132 12.17 0.09 -25.60
CA ASN A 132 10.82 0.39 -25.16
C ASN A 132 9.76 0.25 -26.28
N PRO A 133 10.00 0.75 -27.51
CA PRO A 133 9.09 0.52 -28.63
C PRO A 133 8.88 -0.95 -28.98
N VAL A 134 9.92 -1.78 -28.98
CA VAL A 134 9.80 -3.22 -29.28
C VAL A 134 8.94 -3.94 -28.23
N ILE A 135 9.12 -3.63 -26.94
CA ILE A 135 8.26 -4.17 -25.87
C ILE A 135 6.80 -3.73 -26.07
N GLY A 136 6.57 -2.47 -26.44
CA GLY A 136 5.22 -1.96 -26.71
C GLY A 136 4.52 -2.66 -27.89
N ILE A 137 5.28 -3.08 -28.91
CA ILE A 137 4.77 -3.87 -30.04
C ILE A 137 4.43 -5.31 -29.62
N LEU A 138 5.24 -5.90 -28.75
CA LEU A 138 5.07 -7.28 -28.29
C LEU A 138 4.03 -7.41 -27.17
N ALA A 139 3.66 -6.34 -26.48
CA ALA A 139 2.64 -6.34 -25.45
C ALA A 139 1.78 -5.06 -25.52
N PRO A 140 0.80 -5.02 -26.45
CA PRO A 140 -0.13 -3.91 -26.55
C PRO A 140 -1.17 -3.96 -25.42
N GLY A 141 -1.60 -2.79 -24.95
CA GLY A 141 -2.71 -2.67 -23.99
C GLY A 141 -2.35 -3.14 -22.55
N LYS A 142 -3.28 -3.87 -21.93
CA LYS A 142 -3.22 -4.26 -20.51
C LYS A 142 -2.10 -5.27 -20.19
N ASP A 143 -1.75 -6.16 -21.14
CA ASP A 143 -0.67 -7.17 -20.99
C ASP A 143 0.74 -6.59 -20.77
N ARG A 144 0.94 -5.29 -21.05
CA ARG A 144 2.28 -4.68 -21.08
C ARG A 144 2.99 -4.81 -19.73
N GLY A 145 2.28 -4.57 -18.63
CA GLY A 145 2.83 -4.65 -17.28
C GLY A 145 3.30 -6.06 -16.94
N GLU A 146 2.43 -7.06 -17.17
CA GLU A 146 2.74 -8.47 -16.91
C GLU A 146 3.93 -8.96 -17.75
N TYR A 147 3.98 -8.59 -19.03
CA TYR A 147 5.09 -8.98 -19.90
C TYR A 147 6.41 -8.33 -19.47
N ILE A 148 6.40 -7.06 -19.03
CA ILE A 148 7.61 -6.40 -18.47
C ILE A 148 8.09 -7.13 -17.20
N VAL A 149 7.17 -7.54 -16.32
CA VAL A 149 7.51 -8.32 -15.12
C VAL A 149 8.17 -9.64 -15.51
N ARG A 150 7.59 -10.37 -16.47
CA ARG A 150 8.17 -11.61 -16.99
C ARG A 150 9.58 -11.40 -17.55
N LEU A 151 9.79 -10.37 -18.35
CA LEU A 151 11.11 -10.03 -18.89
C LEU A 151 12.12 -9.70 -17.79
N SER A 152 11.69 -8.99 -16.75
CA SER A 152 12.52 -8.70 -15.58
C SER A 152 12.95 -9.96 -14.84
N LEU A 153 12.03 -10.92 -14.63
CA LEU A 153 12.35 -12.22 -14.02
C LEU A 153 13.36 -13.01 -14.86
N ILE A 154 13.16 -13.06 -16.18
CA ILE A 154 14.10 -13.72 -17.10
C ILE A 154 15.48 -13.06 -17.02
N ASN A 155 15.55 -11.74 -17.14
CA ASN A 155 16.81 -11.00 -17.14
C ASN A 155 17.60 -11.17 -15.84
N ASN A 156 16.93 -11.02 -14.70
CA ASN A 156 17.59 -11.14 -13.40
C ASN A 156 18.00 -12.59 -13.12
N GLY A 157 17.15 -13.58 -13.46
CA GLY A 157 17.44 -14.99 -13.27
C GLY A 157 18.67 -15.46 -14.06
N THR A 158 18.75 -15.12 -15.35
CA THR A 158 19.89 -15.54 -16.17
C THR A 158 21.17 -14.77 -15.88
N ALA A 159 21.07 -13.47 -15.52
CA ALA A 159 22.22 -12.70 -15.05
C ALA A 159 22.76 -13.25 -13.72
N LEU A 160 21.89 -13.65 -12.79
CA LEU A 160 22.29 -14.28 -11.54
C LEU A 160 23.00 -15.62 -11.78
N LEU A 161 22.46 -16.47 -12.65
CA LEU A 161 23.09 -17.74 -13.04
C LEU A 161 24.49 -17.51 -13.64
N ALA A 162 24.64 -16.55 -14.55
CA ALA A 162 25.93 -16.16 -15.11
C ALA A 162 26.92 -15.68 -14.03
N THR A 163 26.45 -14.85 -13.11
CA THR A 163 27.28 -14.28 -12.03
C THR A 163 27.72 -15.33 -11.01
N VAL A 164 26.84 -16.28 -10.67
CA VAL A 164 27.20 -17.45 -9.83
C VAL A 164 28.23 -18.32 -10.54
N GLY A 165 28.02 -18.61 -11.84
CA GLY A 165 29.00 -19.35 -12.65
C GLY A 165 30.36 -18.67 -12.68
N LEU A 166 30.39 -17.34 -12.85
CA LEU A 166 31.61 -16.54 -12.78
C LEU A 166 32.29 -16.64 -11.41
N ALA A 167 31.54 -16.53 -10.31
CA ALA A 167 32.10 -16.65 -8.97
C ALA A 167 32.75 -18.02 -8.74
N VAL A 168 32.15 -19.10 -9.26
CA VAL A 168 32.71 -20.46 -9.18
C VAL A 168 33.98 -20.59 -10.01
N LEU A 169 33.99 -20.08 -11.26
CA LEU A 169 35.19 -20.10 -12.11
C LEU A 169 36.35 -19.34 -11.48
N LEU A 170 36.08 -18.13 -10.95
CA LEU A 170 37.08 -17.29 -10.28
C LEU A 170 37.58 -17.87 -8.96
N ARG A 171 36.91 -18.88 -8.40
CA ARG A 171 37.40 -19.63 -7.24
C ARG A 171 38.50 -20.61 -7.62
N ILE A 172 38.44 -21.15 -8.84
CA ILE A 172 39.40 -22.12 -9.36
C ILE A 172 40.65 -21.38 -9.84
N ASP A 173 40.48 -20.36 -10.67
CA ASP A 173 41.55 -19.52 -11.19
C ASP A 173 41.04 -18.09 -11.43
N SER A 174 41.81 -17.09 -10.99
CA SER A 174 41.50 -15.67 -11.19
C SER A 174 42.50 -15.00 -12.16
N GLY A 175 43.11 -15.79 -13.05
CA GLY A 175 44.05 -15.31 -14.04
C GLY A 175 43.39 -14.67 -15.27
N ILE A 176 44.23 -14.02 -16.09
CA ILE A 176 43.83 -13.42 -17.38
C ILE A 176 43.13 -14.43 -18.29
N GLN A 177 43.53 -15.71 -18.24
CA GLN A 177 42.95 -16.77 -19.06
C GLN A 177 41.48 -17.04 -18.68
N THR A 178 41.17 -17.08 -17.39
CA THR A 178 39.79 -17.29 -16.92
C THR A 178 38.89 -16.13 -17.32
N TYR A 179 39.36 -14.88 -17.18
CA TYR A 179 38.62 -13.73 -17.69
C TYR A 179 38.45 -13.74 -19.21
N ASN A 180 39.46 -14.16 -19.97
CA ASN A 180 39.35 -14.29 -21.42
C ASN A 180 38.33 -15.35 -21.82
N LEU A 181 38.30 -16.51 -21.15
CA LEU A 181 37.30 -17.56 -21.37
C LEU A 181 35.88 -17.06 -21.07
N VAL A 182 35.70 -16.37 -19.94
CA VAL A 182 34.42 -15.78 -19.56
C VAL A 182 33.93 -14.77 -20.61
N VAL A 183 34.83 -13.88 -21.07
CA VAL A 183 34.52 -12.91 -22.12
C VAL A 183 34.22 -13.61 -23.45
N LEU A 184 34.93 -14.67 -23.81
CA LEU A 184 34.65 -15.48 -25.01
C LEU A 184 33.23 -16.05 -24.99
N VAL A 185 32.84 -16.69 -23.89
CA VAL A 185 31.48 -17.22 -23.70
C VAL A 185 30.46 -16.08 -23.77
N GLY A 186 30.76 -14.96 -23.14
CA GLY A 186 29.93 -13.75 -23.18
C GLY A 186 29.76 -13.17 -24.58
N ILE A 187 30.81 -13.14 -25.41
CA ILE A 187 30.76 -12.67 -26.80
C ILE A 187 29.92 -13.62 -27.65
N ILE A 188 30.18 -14.93 -27.58
CA ILE A 188 29.45 -15.95 -28.35
C ILE A 188 27.95 -15.85 -28.04
N THR A 189 27.59 -15.88 -26.75
CA THR A 189 26.19 -15.76 -26.32
C THR A 189 25.58 -14.41 -26.71
N GLY A 190 26.35 -13.31 -26.63
CA GLY A 190 25.91 -11.98 -27.06
C GLY A 190 25.61 -11.88 -28.56
N ILE A 191 26.46 -12.47 -29.40
CA ILE A 191 26.25 -12.56 -30.85
C ILE A 191 25.02 -13.44 -31.15
N LEU A 192 24.89 -14.60 -30.51
CA LEU A 192 23.72 -15.48 -30.65
C LEU A 192 22.42 -14.76 -30.27
N ALA A 193 22.41 -14.01 -29.16
CA ALA A 193 21.27 -13.19 -28.78
C ALA A 193 20.97 -12.13 -29.85
N SER A 194 21.99 -11.46 -30.39
CA SER A 194 21.84 -10.44 -31.44
C SER A 194 21.23 -11.02 -32.72
N LEU A 195 21.57 -12.27 -33.07
CA LEU A 195 20.97 -12.98 -34.21
C LEU A 195 19.47 -13.23 -34.04
N LEU A 196 19.00 -13.45 -32.80
CA LEU A 196 17.56 -13.62 -32.52
C LEU A 196 16.77 -12.34 -32.78
N LEU A 197 17.35 -11.16 -32.58
CA LEU A 197 16.68 -9.89 -32.83
C LEU A 197 16.27 -9.72 -34.30
N TYR A 198 17.05 -10.23 -35.25
CA TYR A 198 16.70 -10.20 -36.68
C TYR A 198 15.45 -11.04 -37.02
N ARG A 199 15.03 -11.94 -36.12
CA ARG A 199 13.82 -12.77 -36.30
C ARG A 199 12.56 -12.13 -35.72
N LEU A 200 12.66 -10.96 -35.08
CA LEU A 200 11.50 -10.27 -34.55
C LEU A 200 10.60 -9.74 -35.68
N PRO A 201 9.27 -9.77 -35.49
CA PRO A 201 8.35 -9.21 -36.47
C PRO A 201 8.55 -7.70 -36.59
N GLU A 202 8.76 -7.21 -37.82
CA GLU A 202 8.74 -5.78 -38.09
C GLU A 202 7.30 -5.26 -38.09
N PRO A 203 6.99 -4.17 -37.38
CA PRO A 203 5.72 -3.47 -37.58
C PRO A 203 5.68 -2.91 -39.01
N GLN A 204 4.52 -2.97 -39.67
CA GLN A 204 4.36 -2.27 -40.95
C GLN A 204 4.58 -0.76 -40.70
N ARG A 205 5.27 -0.09 -41.62
CA ARG A 205 5.65 1.32 -41.51
C ARG A 205 4.40 2.19 -41.36
N ASP A 206 4.03 2.54 -40.14
CA ASP A 206 3.41 3.83 -39.92
C ASP A 206 4.50 4.89 -40.12
N ARG A 207 4.27 5.77 -41.10
CA ARG A 207 5.00 7.03 -41.22
C ARG A 207 5.06 7.67 -39.83
N PRO A 208 6.18 8.33 -39.45
CA PRO A 208 6.30 8.97 -38.15
C PRO A 208 5.05 9.81 -37.93
N ILE A 209 4.29 9.50 -36.88
CA ILE A 209 3.12 10.29 -36.48
C ILE A 209 3.60 11.74 -36.40
N PRO A 210 3.13 12.66 -37.26
CA PRO A 210 3.41 14.08 -37.11
C PRO A 210 2.53 14.56 -35.96
N GLY A 211 2.98 14.31 -34.74
CA GLY A 211 2.27 14.63 -33.51
C GLY A 211 2.85 15.89 -32.90
N LYS A 212 2.25 17.03 -33.24
CA LYS A 212 2.32 18.34 -32.57
C LYS A 212 3.02 18.30 -31.19
N THR A 213 4.32 18.52 -31.14
CA THR A 213 4.93 19.13 -29.95
C THR A 213 4.50 20.58 -29.97
N THR A 214 3.55 20.95 -29.12
CA THR A 214 3.19 22.35 -28.84
C THR A 214 4.35 22.99 -28.07
N GLY A 215 5.45 23.28 -28.78
CA GLY A 215 6.66 23.91 -28.23
C GLY A 215 7.94 23.31 -28.81
N THR A 216 8.98 24.13 -28.96
CA THR A 216 10.35 23.65 -29.22
C THR A 216 10.96 23.13 -27.91
N PHE A 217 11.86 22.13 -27.97
CA PHE A 217 12.60 21.60 -26.80
C PHE A 217 13.10 22.72 -25.88
N ARG A 218 13.64 23.80 -26.47
CA ARG A 218 14.12 24.99 -25.76
C ARG A 218 13.02 25.74 -25.00
N ALA A 219 11.83 25.87 -25.57
CA ALA A 219 10.69 26.54 -24.93
C ALA A 219 10.16 25.71 -23.74
N ASN A 220 10.03 24.40 -23.91
CA ASN A 220 9.61 23.48 -22.84
C ASN A 220 10.61 23.46 -21.68
N LEU A 221 11.90 23.51 -22.00
CA LEU A 221 12.98 23.63 -21.02
C LEU A 221 12.90 24.97 -20.27
N ALA A 222 12.81 26.10 -20.98
CA ALA A 222 12.73 27.42 -20.37
C ALA A 222 11.53 27.56 -19.42
N LYS A 223 10.35 27.05 -19.83
CA LYS A 223 9.14 27.03 -18.99
C LYS A 223 9.34 26.20 -17.72
N SER A 224 9.98 25.04 -17.83
CA SER A 224 10.21 24.16 -16.67
C SER A 224 11.24 24.75 -15.71
N PHE A 225 12.28 25.40 -16.22
CA PHE A 225 13.27 26.09 -15.37
C PHE A 225 12.71 27.29 -14.62
N ALA A 226 11.57 27.86 -15.05
CA ALA A 226 10.88 28.90 -14.30
C ALA A 226 10.26 28.35 -13.00
N ASP A 227 9.88 27.07 -12.96
CA ASP A 227 9.32 26.43 -11.77
C ASP A 227 10.41 26.24 -10.69
N PRO A 228 10.25 26.82 -9.49
CA PRO A 228 11.15 26.60 -8.37
C PRO A 228 11.28 25.13 -7.96
N ASN A 229 10.20 24.35 -8.05
CA ASN A 229 10.22 22.92 -7.68
C ASN A 229 11.06 22.11 -8.66
N PHE A 230 10.90 22.35 -9.96
CA PHE A 230 11.72 21.74 -11.00
C PHE A 230 13.22 22.03 -10.80
N ARG A 231 13.59 23.28 -10.50
CA ARG A 231 14.98 23.66 -10.20
C ARG A 231 15.52 22.94 -8.96
N ARG A 232 14.74 22.83 -7.89
CA ARG A 232 15.13 22.09 -6.67
C ARG A 232 15.32 20.60 -6.97
N PHE A 233 14.40 20.00 -7.73
CA PHE A 233 14.53 18.61 -8.17
C PHE A 233 15.81 18.42 -8.97
N LEU A 234 16.07 19.30 -9.94
CA LEU A 234 17.26 19.25 -10.76
C LEU A 234 18.55 19.33 -9.93
N SER A 235 18.62 20.29 -8.99
CA SER A 235 19.76 20.42 -8.08
C SER A 235 19.96 19.19 -7.20
N ALA A 236 18.88 18.67 -6.61
CA ALA A 236 18.94 17.45 -5.81
C ALA A 236 19.41 16.25 -6.66
N TYR A 237 18.84 16.08 -7.85
CA TYR A 237 19.16 14.98 -8.75
C TYR A 237 20.61 15.04 -9.25
N LEU A 238 21.11 16.24 -9.57
CA LEU A 238 22.51 16.47 -9.95
C LEU A 238 23.47 16.08 -8.82
N VAL A 239 23.23 16.60 -7.61
CA VAL A 239 24.13 16.42 -6.46
C VAL A 239 24.12 14.98 -5.97
N VAL A 240 22.94 14.38 -5.79
CA VAL A 240 22.82 12.98 -5.38
C VAL A 240 23.33 12.04 -6.48
N GLY A 241 23.00 12.31 -7.74
CA GLY A 241 23.48 11.51 -8.87
C GLY A 241 25.00 11.50 -8.98
N LEU A 242 25.67 12.62 -8.71
CA LEU A 242 27.13 12.70 -8.70
C LEU A 242 27.73 11.89 -7.53
N GLY A 243 27.15 11.98 -6.33
CA GLY A 243 27.59 11.19 -5.17
C GLY A 243 27.41 9.68 -5.36
N ILE A 244 26.27 9.24 -5.89
CA ILE A 244 25.99 7.83 -6.20
C ILE A 244 26.87 7.34 -7.35
N GLY A 245 26.97 8.12 -8.43
CA GLY A 245 27.81 7.82 -9.60
C GLY A 245 29.29 7.72 -9.25
N MET A 246 29.71 8.46 -8.21
CA MET A 246 31.03 8.33 -7.60
C MET A 246 31.14 7.05 -6.77
N ALA A 247 30.27 6.80 -5.79
CA ALA A 247 30.43 5.67 -4.87
C ALA A 247 30.25 4.28 -5.52
N ARG A 248 29.29 4.13 -6.44
CA ARG A 248 28.83 2.83 -6.98
C ARG A 248 29.96 1.94 -7.54
N PRO A 249 30.83 2.39 -8.46
CA PRO A 249 31.88 1.52 -9.02
C PRO A 249 32.96 1.15 -7.99
N PHE A 250 33.17 1.99 -6.99
CA PHE A 250 34.27 1.84 -6.02
C PHE A 250 33.90 1.00 -4.79
N ILE A 251 32.64 0.55 -4.64
CA ILE A 251 32.28 -0.45 -3.62
C ILE A 251 33.05 -1.76 -3.84
N ILE A 252 33.12 -2.22 -5.09
CA ILE A 252 33.85 -3.43 -5.47
C ILE A 252 35.36 -3.25 -5.32
N VAL A 253 35.88 -2.10 -5.75
CA VAL A 253 37.31 -1.77 -5.60
C VAL A 253 37.70 -1.70 -4.12
N PHE A 254 36.85 -1.11 -3.28
CA PHE A 254 37.05 -1.08 -1.82
C PHE A 254 37.16 -2.48 -1.21
N CYS A 255 36.29 -3.42 -1.59
CA CYS A 255 36.36 -4.81 -1.13
C CYS A 255 37.71 -5.45 -1.47
N LYS A 256 38.29 -5.14 -2.64
CA LYS A 256 39.55 -5.71 -3.11
C LYS A 256 40.77 -5.01 -2.53
N GLU A 257 40.85 -3.68 -2.62
CA GLU A 257 42.04 -2.92 -2.24
C GLU A 257 42.19 -2.71 -0.72
N VAL A 258 41.08 -2.61 0.03
CA VAL A 258 41.13 -2.39 1.48
C VAL A 258 41.10 -3.70 2.26
N TYR A 259 40.30 -4.68 1.83
CA TYR A 259 40.14 -5.95 2.54
C TYR A 259 40.84 -7.14 1.89
N GLY A 260 41.50 -6.96 0.75
CA GLY A 260 42.24 -8.04 0.07
C GLY A 260 41.36 -9.21 -0.37
N GLN A 261 40.06 -8.98 -0.59
CA GLN A 261 39.13 -10.06 -0.93
C GLN A 261 39.42 -10.63 -2.33
N SER A 262 39.26 -11.95 -2.46
CA SER A 262 39.47 -12.64 -3.73
C SER A 262 38.38 -12.31 -4.76
N ASP A 263 38.71 -12.47 -6.04
CA ASP A 263 37.82 -12.13 -7.16
C ASP A 263 36.50 -12.91 -7.14
N SER A 264 36.55 -14.17 -6.67
CA SER A 264 35.37 -15.00 -6.43
C SER A 264 34.44 -14.39 -5.37
N ILE A 265 34.99 -14.01 -4.21
CA ILE A 265 34.22 -13.45 -3.09
C ILE A 265 33.64 -12.07 -3.47
N VAL A 266 34.42 -11.25 -4.18
CA VAL A 266 33.95 -9.95 -4.69
C VAL A 266 32.79 -10.12 -5.68
N THR A 267 32.81 -11.18 -6.49
CA THR A 267 31.69 -11.54 -7.36
C THR A 267 30.46 -11.97 -6.55
N VAL A 268 30.63 -12.66 -5.43
CA VAL A 268 29.52 -12.96 -4.48
C VAL A 268 28.91 -11.66 -3.93
N PHE A 269 29.71 -10.63 -3.64
CA PHE A 269 29.15 -9.34 -3.21
C PHE A 269 28.29 -8.66 -4.29
N THR A 270 28.59 -8.87 -5.57
CA THR A 270 27.74 -8.40 -6.67
C THR A 270 26.36 -9.09 -6.68
N ILE A 271 26.33 -10.37 -6.29
CA ILE A 271 25.07 -11.10 -6.08
C ILE A 271 24.30 -10.48 -4.91
N CYS A 272 24.96 -10.19 -3.79
CA CYS A 272 24.35 -9.51 -2.64
C CYS A 272 23.80 -8.13 -2.99
N SER A 273 24.55 -7.33 -3.76
CA SER A 273 24.08 -6.04 -4.31
C SER A 273 22.80 -6.20 -5.13
N SER A 274 22.75 -7.24 -5.98
CA SER A 274 21.61 -7.50 -6.87
C SER A 274 20.36 -7.92 -6.06
N LEU A 275 20.54 -8.73 -5.02
CA LEU A 275 19.48 -9.07 -4.05
C LEU A 275 18.98 -7.82 -3.31
N GLY A 276 19.88 -6.93 -2.89
CA GLY A 276 19.51 -5.65 -2.27
C GLY A 276 18.62 -4.78 -3.17
N ALA A 277 18.97 -4.66 -4.46
CA ALA A 277 18.13 -3.95 -5.44
C ALA A 277 16.80 -4.67 -5.71
N LEU A 278 16.77 -6.00 -5.73
CA LEU A 278 15.54 -6.78 -5.90
C LEU A 278 14.56 -6.55 -4.74
N VAL A 279 15.06 -6.62 -3.50
CA VAL A 279 14.26 -6.35 -2.29
C VAL A 279 13.68 -4.94 -2.35
N MET A 280 14.49 -3.94 -2.70
CA MET A 280 13.98 -2.58 -2.89
C MET A 280 12.90 -2.52 -3.97
N GLY A 281 13.08 -3.18 -5.13
CA GLY A 281 12.09 -3.16 -6.20
C GLY A 281 10.75 -3.74 -5.78
N LEU A 282 10.75 -4.79 -4.96
CA LEU A 282 9.53 -5.37 -4.37
C LEU A 282 8.85 -4.41 -3.40
N VAL A 283 9.62 -3.73 -2.54
CA VAL A 283 9.10 -2.71 -1.62
C VAL A 283 8.52 -1.54 -2.40
N MET A 284 9.25 -0.98 -3.37
CA MET A 284 8.78 0.14 -4.19
C MET A 284 7.48 -0.16 -4.91
N ARG A 285 7.32 -1.38 -5.43
CA ARG A 285 6.09 -1.80 -6.11
C ARG A 285 4.86 -1.79 -5.19
N LEU A 286 5.03 -1.93 -3.88
CA LEU A 286 3.93 -1.91 -2.91
C LEU A 286 3.60 -0.50 -2.45
N VAL A 287 4.61 0.36 -2.32
CA VAL A 287 4.49 1.58 -1.50
C VAL A 287 4.51 2.87 -2.32
N ILE A 288 5.14 2.92 -3.49
CA ILE A 288 5.43 4.20 -4.15
C ILE A 288 4.18 4.90 -4.68
N ASP A 289 3.22 4.14 -5.23
CA ASP A 289 1.99 4.67 -5.79
C ASP A 289 1.01 5.13 -4.70
N ARG A 290 1.16 4.57 -3.49
CA ARG A 290 0.23 4.76 -2.36
C ARG A 290 0.74 5.81 -1.38
N LEU A 291 2.02 5.76 -1.02
CA LEU A 291 2.66 6.67 -0.07
C LEU A 291 3.24 7.92 -0.77
N GLY A 292 3.49 7.83 -2.09
CA GLY A 292 3.94 8.91 -2.94
C GLY A 292 5.45 8.95 -3.15
N ALA A 293 5.88 9.55 -4.27
CA ALA A 293 7.28 9.49 -4.70
C ALA A 293 8.25 10.33 -3.84
N LYS A 294 7.82 11.48 -3.32
CA LYS A 294 8.67 12.38 -2.51
C LYS A 294 9.20 11.74 -1.22
N PRO A 295 8.36 11.16 -0.33
CA PRO A 295 8.86 10.57 0.90
C PRO A 295 9.78 9.38 0.61
N MET A 296 9.45 8.55 -0.39
CA MET A 296 10.33 7.47 -0.83
C MET A 296 11.66 7.99 -1.35
N PHE A 297 11.67 9.11 -2.07
CA PHE A 297 12.90 9.73 -2.57
C PHE A 297 13.84 10.15 -1.44
N VAL A 298 13.28 10.79 -0.41
CA VAL A 298 14.02 11.20 0.80
C VAL A 298 14.51 9.98 1.59
N ILE A 299 13.63 8.99 1.84
CA ILE A 299 13.96 7.79 2.63
C ILE A 299 15.08 6.99 1.96
N PHE A 300 14.99 6.71 0.66
CA PHE A 300 16.03 5.94 -0.02
C PHE A 300 17.32 6.72 -0.23
N THR A 301 17.27 8.05 -0.32
CA THR A 301 18.49 8.87 -0.26
C THR A 301 19.12 8.81 1.13
N ALA A 302 18.32 8.80 2.21
CA ALA A 302 18.82 8.59 3.57
C ALA A 302 19.39 7.18 3.77
N ILE A 303 18.77 6.13 3.22
CA ILE A 303 19.33 4.76 3.21
C ILE A 303 20.64 4.72 2.43
N SER A 304 20.72 5.38 1.27
CA SER A 304 21.96 5.52 0.49
C SER A 304 23.06 6.17 1.32
N LEU A 305 22.75 7.26 2.04
CA LEU A 305 23.69 7.93 2.94
C LEU A 305 24.12 7.01 4.09
N ALA A 306 23.16 6.42 4.81
CA ALA A 306 23.41 5.57 5.96
C ALA A 306 24.21 4.31 5.58
N SER A 307 23.96 3.73 4.41
CA SER A 307 24.67 2.54 3.91
C SER A 307 26.14 2.81 3.58
N LEU A 308 26.55 4.06 3.36
CA LEU A 308 27.95 4.44 3.13
C LEU A 308 28.73 4.72 4.44
N VAL A 309 28.04 5.01 5.55
CA VAL A 309 28.69 5.27 6.85
C VAL A 309 29.55 4.10 7.33
N PRO A 310 29.12 2.82 7.23
CA PRO A 310 29.97 1.70 7.62
C PRO A 310 31.28 1.63 6.84
N ALA A 311 31.34 2.07 5.58
CA ALA A 311 32.58 2.12 4.79
C ALA A 311 33.56 3.19 5.30
N LEU A 312 33.08 4.24 5.96
CA LEU A 312 33.93 5.25 6.61
C LEU A 312 34.54 4.72 7.91
N VAL A 313 33.71 4.06 8.73
CA VAL A 313 34.12 3.50 10.03
C VAL A 313 34.95 2.23 9.87
N ALA A 314 34.77 1.52 8.74
CA ALA A 314 35.48 0.32 8.29
C ALA A 314 36.46 -0.23 9.34
N PRO A 315 36.02 -1.19 10.19
CA PRO A 315 36.86 -1.75 11.23
C PRO A 315 38.06 -2.41 10.53
N GLY A 316 39.22 -1.80 10.68
CA GLY A 316 40.45 -2.34 10.11
C GLY A 316 40.67 -3.74 10.70
N ILE A 317 40.64 -4.74 9.81
CA ILE A 317 41.00 -6.14 10.04
C ILE A 317 40.27 -6.79 11.24
N GLY A 318 39.01 -7.17 11.02
CA GLY A 318 38.33 -8.22 11.81
C GLY A 318 38.68 -9.63 11.29
N SER A 319 38.09 -10.69 11.86
CA SER A 319 38.22 -12.05 11.32
C SER A 319 37.75 -12.11 9.86
N ALA A 320 38.32 -13.01 9.05
CA ALA A 320 37.98 -13.14 7.64
C ALA A 320 36.47 -13.34 7.40
N SER A 321 35.80 -14.09 8.29
CA SER A 321 34.35 -14.28 8.24
C SER A 321 33.56 -12.99 8.50
N PHE A 322 33.99 -12.19 9.47
CA PHE A 322 33.37 -10.91 9.78
C PHE A 322 33.47 -9.94 8.59
N ALA A 323 34.64 -9.86 7.94
CA ALA A 323 34.84 -9.01 6.77
C ALA A 323 33.90 -9.41 5.60
N VAL A 324 33.74 -10.71 5.34
CA VAL A 324 32.84 -11.18 4.27
C VAL A 324 31.38 -10.82 4.56
N VAL A 325 30.90 -11.07 5.78
CA VAL A 325 29.51 -10.73 6.17
C VAL A 325 29.28 -9.21 6.11
N PHE A 326 30.23 -8.44 6.65
CA PHE A 326 30.19 -6.99 6.62
C PHE A 326 30.11 -6.45 5.19
N LEU A 327 30.98 -6.90 4.28
CA LEU A 327 31.01 -6.43 2.90
C LEU A 327 29.79 -6.90 2.08
N ALA A 328 29.26 -8.09 2.36
CA ALA A 328 28.02 -8.55 1.76
C ALA A 328 26.82 -7.66 2.14
N LEU A 329 26.69 -7.33 3.43
CA LEU A 329 25.67 -6.41 3.93
C LEU A 329 25.85 -5.00 3.41
N LEU A 330 27.09 -4.49 3.38
CA LEU A 330 27.43 -3.19 2.81
C LEU A 330 27.00 -3.11 1.33
N SER A 331 27.35 -4.12 0.55
CA SER A 331 27.04 -4.19 -0.90
C SER A 331 25.53 -4.27 -1.15
N ALA A 332 24.81 -5.10 -0.38
CA ALA A 332 23.36 -5.19 -0.45
C ALA A 332 22.69 -3.86 -0.06
N ALA A 333 23.08 -3.26 1.06
CA ALA A 333 22.47 -2.03 1.58
C ALA A 333 22.73 -0.82 0.68
N THR A 334 23.95 -0.66 0.17
CA THR A 334 24.30 0.44 -0.75
C THR A 334 23.52 0.35 -2.05
N ASN A 335 23.46 -0.82 -2.68
CA ASN A 335 22.71 -0.96 -3.93
C ASN A 335 21.19 -0.90 -3.73
N MET A 336 20.68 -1.35 -2.58
CA MET A 336 19.28 -1.13 -2.16
C MET A 336 18.95 0.37 -2.10
N GLY A 337 19.79 1.15 -1.40
CA GLY A 337 19.64 2.61 -1.31
C GLY A 337 19.69 3.28 -2.67
N PHE A 338 20.75 3.01 -3.46
CA PHE A 338 20.96 3.66 -4.75
C PHE A 338 19.84 3.36 -5.74
N ALA A 339 19.47 2.09 -5.89
CA ALA A 339 18.40 1.71 -6.80
C ALA A 339 17.04 2.27 -6.32
N GLY A 340 16.78 2.33 -5.01
CA GLY A 340 15.57 2.96 -4.48
C GLY A 340 15.50 4.46 -4.75
N GLN A 341 16.63 5.16 -4.57
CA GLN A 341 16.73 6.57 -4.87
C GLN A 341 16.50 6.85 -6.37
N GLU A 342 17.09 6.05 -7.27
CA GLU A 342 16.93 6.21 -8.72
C GLU A 342 15.47 6.00 -9.16
N ASN A 343 14.81 4.95 -8.64
CA ASN A 343 13.40 4.70 -8.94
C ASN A 343 12.49 5.80 -8.39
N ALA A 344 12.70 6.24 -7.14
CA ALA A 344 11.91 7.33 -6.57
C ALA A 344 12.12 8.67 -7.29
N ALA A 345 13.36 8.98 -7.69
CA ALA A 345 13.68 10.16 -8.49
C ALA A 345 12.93 10.14 -9.83
N GLN A 346 12.91 8.98 -10.50
CA GLN A 346 12.22 8.81 -11.77
C GLN A 346 10.70 8.99 -11.61
N THR A 347 10.09 8.36 -10.60
CA THR A 347 8.65 8.50 -10.35
C THR A 347 8.28 9.93 -9.97
N TYR A 348 9.07 10.59 -9.12
CA TYR A 348 8.85 12.00 -8.77
C TYR A 348 8.96 12.90 -9.99
N PHE A 349 9.96 12.68 -10.86
CA PHE A 349 10.13 13.42 -12.10
C PHE A 349 8.89 13.30 -13.00
N PHE A 350 8.38 12.09 -13.22
CA PHE A 350 7.20 11.88 -14.04
C PHE A 350 5.91 12.40 -13.41
N GLY A 351 5.81 12.42 -12.07
CA GLY A 351 4.69 13.04 -11.36
C GLY A 351 4.69 14.56 -11.44
N MET A 352 5.87 15.19 -11.52
CA MET A 352 6.04 16.65 -11.60
C MET A 352 5.83 17.20 -13.01
N VAL A 353 6.18 16.44 -14.05
CA VAL A 353 6.28 16.94 -15.43
C VAL A 353 4.94 16.82 -16.20
N PRO A 354 4.48 17.89 -16.88
CA PRO A 354 3.29 17.84 -17.74
C PRO A 354 3.42 16.83 -18.90
N LYS A 355 2.33 16.13 -19.20
CA LYS A 355 2.27 15.06 -20.22
C LYS A 355 2.72 15.53 -21.61
N GLU A 356 2.49 16.78 -21.96
CA GLU A 356 2.83 17.37 -23.26
C GLU A 356 4.34 17.56 -23.45
N SER A 357 5.08 17.72 -22.35
CA SER A 357 6.52 18.01 -22.34
C SER A 357 7.38 16.80 -21.90
N ILE A 358 6.74 15.68 -21.60
CA ILE A 358 7.37 14.50 -20.99
C ILE A 358 8.52 13.95 -21.83
N LEU A 359 8.40 13.96 -23.16
CA LEU A 359 9.45 13.45 -24.07
C LEU A 359 10.71 14.32 -24.02
N ASP A 360 10.55 15.64 -24.11
CA ASP A 360 11.66 16.59 -24.09
C ASP A 360 12.38 16.59 -22.75
N LEU A 361 11.62 16.62 -21.65
CA LEU A 361 12.20 16.65 -20.33
C LEU A 361 12.78 15.29 -19.92
N SER A 362 12.25 14.17 -20.45
CA SER A 362 12.88 12.85 -20.25
C SER A 362 14.27 12.78 -20.87
N MET A 363 14.50 13.43 -22.02
CA MET A 363 15.84 13.52 -22.61
C MET A 363 16.80 14.26 -21.68
N LEU A 364 16.36 15.37 -21.08
CA LEU A 364 17.12 16.08 -20.06
C LEU A 364 17.44 15.17 -18.86
N TYR A 365 16.43 14.46 -18.34
CA TYR A 365 16.60 13.52 -17.22
C TYR A 365 17.71 12.49 -17.50
N TYR A 366 17.68 11.85 -18.67
CA TYR A 366 18.71 10.87 -19.06
C TYR A 366 20.09 11.49 -19.32
N PHE A 367 20.17 12.73 -19.83
CA PHE A 367 21.44 13.42 -19.96
C PHE A 367 22.05 13.78 -18.61
N ILE A 368 21.23 14.14 -17.62
CA ILE A 368 21.70 14.38 -16.26
C ILE A 368 22.16 13.07 -15.63
N LEU A 369 21.38 11.99 -15.78
CA LEU A 369 21.78 10.65 -15.30
C LEU A 369 23.12 10.22 -15.91
N GLY A 370 23.25 10.36 -17.23
CA GLY A 370 24.48 10.04 -17.96
C GLY A 370 25.66 10.92 -17.55
N GLY A 371 25.44 12.24 -17.46
CA GLY A 371 26.49 13.20 -17.11
C GLY A 371 26.98 13.03 -15.68
N THR A 372 26.08 12.96 -14.70
CA THR A 372 26.43 12.82 -13.29
C THR A 372 27.07 11.47 -12.97
N GLY A 373 26.55 10.38 -13.55
CA GLY A 373 27.15 9.06 -13.41
C GLY A 373 28.56 9.00 -13.99
N ALA A 374 28.76 9.53 -15.20
CA ALA A 374 30.08 9.56 -15.85
C ALA A 374 31.08 10.45 -15.09
N LEU A 375 30.69 11.68 -14.76
CA LEU A 375 31.54 12.61 -14.02
C LEU A 375 31.86 12.08 -12.62
N GLY A 376 30.87 11.57 -11.90
CA GLY A 376 31.07 10.98 -10.57
C GLY A 376 32.07 9.83 -10.60
N SER A 377 31.93 8.90 -11.56
CA SER A 377 32.85 7.77 -11.70
C SER A 377 34.28 8.20 -12.05
N ILE A 378 34.46 9.14 -12.98
CA ILE A 378 35.79 9.65 -13.40
C ILE A 378 36.45 10.42 -12.25
N ILE A 379 35.73 11.36 -11.64
CA ILE A 379 36.23 12.16 -10.51
C ILE A 379 36.59 11.23 -9.35
N GLY A 380 35.76 10.22 -9.08
CA GLY A 380 36.01 9.25 -8.03
C GLY A 380 37.33 8.50 -8.20
N GLY A 381 37.57 7.99 -9.41
CA GLY A 381 38.81 7.31 -9.74
C GLY A 381 40.03 8.23 -9.66
N ALA A 382 39.89 9.47 -10.15
CA ALA A 382 40.95 10.47 -10.09
C ALA A 382 41.30 10.87 -8.65
N ILE A 383 40.30 10.99 -7.75
CA ILE A 383 40.53 11.26 -6.33
C ILE A 383 41.33 10.12 -5.69
N LEU A 384 40.93 8.87 -5.91
CA LEU A 384 41.63 7.71 -5.33
C LEU A 384 43.07 7.59 -5.84
N ASP A 385 43.29 7.75 -7.14
CA ASP A 385 44.65 7.73 -7.71
C ASP A 385 45.49 8.93 -7.21
N ALA A 386 44.91 10.11 -7.05
CA ALA A 386 45.60 11.29 -6.52
C ALA A 386 46.02 11.11 -5.05
N LEU A 387 45.15 10.54 -4.22
CA LEU A 387 45.45 10.23 -2.81
C LEU A 387 46.51 9.14 -2.71
N GLY A 388 46.42 8.08 -3.53
CA GLY A 388 47.45 7.04 -3.62
C GLY A 388 48.79 7.60 -4.11
N GLY A 389 48.78 8.49 -5.11
CA GLY A 389 49.97 9.18 -5.60
C GLY A 389 50.60 10.14 -4.59
N ALA A 390 49.80 10.67 -3.66
CA ALA A 390 50.27 11.44 -2.50
C ALA A 390 50.82 10.54 -1.36
N GLY A 391 50.86 9.22 -1.54
CA GLY A 391 51.43 8.26 -0.60
C GLY A 391 50.47 7.73 0.47
N LEU A 392 49.16 8.02 0.37
CA LEU A 392 48.17 7.43 1.28
C LEU A 392 47.93 5.95 0.96
N SER A 393 47.87 5.11 2.00
CA SER A 393 47.45 3.72 1.84
C SER A 393 45.96 3.63 1.46
N PRO A 394 45.50 2.49 0.92
CA PRO A 394 44.13 2.35 0.42
C PRO A 394 43.05 2.74 1.44
N LEU A 395 43.18 2.30 2.71
CA LEU A 395 42.15 2.56 3.72
C LEU A 395 41.89 4.07 3.98
N PRO A 396 42.91 4.90 4.30
CA PRO A 396 42.74 6.36 4.38
C PRO A 396 42.20 7.00 3.09
N SER A 397 42.67 6.56 1.92
CA SER A 397 42.21 7.07 0.63
C SER A 397 40.71 6.84 0.44
N PHE A 398 40.24 5.62 0.73
CA PHE A 398 38.81 5.28 0.66
C PHE A 398 37.98 6.00 1.72
N ARG A 399 38.51 6.24 2.92
CA ARG A 399 37.81 7.04 3.95
C ARG A 399 37.55 8.48 3.49
N ILE A 400 38.56 9.14 2.93
CA ILE A 400 38.42 10.49 2.37
C ILE A 400 37.42 10.49 1.21
N PHE A 401 37.55 9.51 0.32
CA PHE A 401 36.65 9.32 -0.81
C PHE A 401 35.19 9.14 -0.39
N PHE A 402 34.89 8.23 0.54
CA PHE A 402 33.53 8.00 1.02
C PHE A 402 32.99 9.17 1.84
N LEU A 403 33.85 9.91 2.56
CA LEU A 403 33.46 11.15 3.22
C LEU A 403 32.96 12.20 2.21
N PHE A 404 33.66 12.34 1.07
CA PHE A 404 33.23 13.24 0.00
C PHE A 404 31.91 12.78 -0.64
N ALA A 405 31.76 11.48 -0.92
CA ALA A 405 30.51 10.92 -1.42
C ALA A 405 29.33 11.14 -0.44
N LEU A 406 29.55 10.91 0.86
CA LEU A 406 28.58 11.18 1.93
C LEU A 406 28.20 12.66 1.98
N ALA A 407 29.16 13.58 1.87
CA ALA A 407 28.89 15.02 1.87
C ALA A 407 27.99 15.43 0.70
N LEU A 408 28.24 14.89 -0.50
CA LEU A 408 27.40 15.12 -1.68
C LEU A 408 25.99 14.56 -1.48
N VAL A 409 25.84 13.29 -1.12
CA VAL A 409 24.52 12.68 -0.91
C VAL A 409 23.75 13.40 0.20
N GLY A 410 24.43 13.81 1.28
CA GLY A 410 23.85 14.56 2.39
C GLY A 410 23.39 15.96 1.98
N ALA A 411 24.18 16.68 1.18
CA ALA A 411 23.77 17.96 0.61
C ALA A 411 22.54 17.81 -0.28
N GLY A 412 22.50 16.76 -1.11
CA GLY A 412 21.35 16.40 -1.91
C GLY A 412 20.08 16.12 -1.09
N LEU A 413 20.21 15.36 0.00
CA LEU A 413 19.13 15.08 0.94
C LEU A 413 18.56 16.36 1.57
N CYS A 414 19.42 17.32 1.92
CA CYS A 414 19.00 18.63 2.43
C CYS A 414 18.18 19.43 1.39
N ILE A 415 18.52 19.32 0.10
CA ILE A 415 17.75 19.95 -0.99
C ILE A 415 16.42 19.23 -1.18
N GLN A 416 16.39 17.89 -1.14
CA GLN A 416 15.18 17.08 -1.33
C GLN A 416 14.07 17.39 -0.31
N ARG A 417 14.44 17.75 0.93
CA ARG A 417 13.47 18.17 1.96
C ARG A 417 12.61 19.37 1.53
N LYS A 418 13.10 20.20 0.60
CA LYS A 418 12.42 21.41 0.09
C LYS A 418 11.60 21.16 -1.19
N LEU A 419 11.49 19.90 -1.63
CA LEU A 419 10.64 19.51 -2.77
C LEU A 419 9.15 19.69 -2.43
N MET A 420 8.34 19.98 -3.45
CA MET A 420 6.90 20.11 -3.30
C MET A 420 6.26 18.74 -3.05
N ASP A 421 5.29 18.68 -2.14
CA ASP A 421 4.48 17.48 -1.92
C ASP A 421 3.49 17.32 -3.09
N LEU A 422 3.64 16.26 -3.87
CA LEU A 422 2.78 15.93 -5.01
C LEU A 422 1.61 15.03 -4.57
N GLY A 423 0.94 15.40 -3.48
CA GLY A 423 -0.11 14.57 -2.85
C GLY A 423 0.42 13.36 -2.08
N SER A 424 1.68 13.40 -1.64
CA SER A 424 2.34 12.31 -0.90
C SER A 424 2.16 12.42 0.60
N TYR A 425 2.29 11.29 1.30
CA TYR A 425 2.36 11.25 2.76
C TYR A 425 3.62 11.98 3.27
N PRO A 426 3.59 12.58 4.47
CA PRO A 426 4.79 13.04 5.14
C PRO A 426 5.80 11.90 5.34
N VAL A 427 7.09 12.24 5.34
CA VAL A 427 8.19 11.25 5.51
C VAL A 427 8.02 10.44 6.80
N LYS A 428 7.61 11.11 7.90
CA LYS A 428 7.40 10.46 9.20
C LYS A 428 6.28 9.41 9.15
N ASP A 429 5.16 9.74 8.51
CA ASP A 429 4.01 8.86 8.43
C ASP A 429 4.28 7.70 7.46
N THR A 430 5.03 7.97 6.38
CA THR A 430 5.53 6.94 5.47
C THR A 430 6.41 5.93 6.21
N LEU A 431 7.31 6.40 7.09
CA LEU A 431 8.12 5.51 7.92
C LEU A 431 7.26 4.70 8.89
N ALA A 432 6.25 5.31 9.52
CA ALA A 432 5.33 4.59 10.40
C ALA A 432 4.61 3.45 9.65
N VAL A 433 4.14 3.70 8.42
CA VAL A 433 3.51 2.69 7.56
C VAL A 433 4.50 1.59 7.17
N LEU A 434 5.72 1.94 6.74
CA LEU A 434 6.74 0.95 6.32
C LEU A 434 7.14 -0.01 7.45
N PHE A 435 7.08 0.44 8.70
CA PHE A 435 7.40 -0.38 9.87
C PHE A 435 6.16 -0.98 10.56
N SER A 436 4.95 -0.76 10.02
CA SER A 436 3.70 -1.32 10.53
C SER A 436 3.34 -2.60 9.78
N PRO A 437 3.39 -3.80 10.41
CA PRO A 437 3.00 -5.04 9.76
C PRO A 437 1.54 -5.02 9.29
N ARG A 438 0.67 -4.32 10.04
CA ARG A 438 -0.75 -4.12 9.71
C ARG A 438 -0.91 -3.35 8.40
N ASP A 439 -0.22 -2.23 8.25
CA ASP A 439 -0.34 -1.39 7.05
C ASP A 439 0.37 -2.01 5.85
N MET A 440 1.49 -2.72 6.05
CA MET A 440 2.14 -3.48 4.99
C MET A 440 1.27 -4.63 4.48
N ARG A 441 0.51 -5.30 5.37
CA ARG A 441 -0.50 -6.28 4.96
C ARG A 441 -1.62 -5.62 4.16
N ALA A 442 -2.14 -4.46 4.61
CA ALA A 442 -3.14 -3.70 3.88
C ALA A 442 -2.66 -3.32 2.46
N LEU A 443 -1.44 -2.82 2.31
CA LEU A 443 -0.86 -2.48 1.00
C LEU A 443 -0.71 -3.70 0.09
N THR A 444 -0.38 -4.86 0.66
CA THR A 444 -0.28 -6.11 -0.09
C THR A 444 -1.65 -6.58 -0.59
N LEU A 445 -2.67 -6.52 0.27
CA LEU A 445 -4.06 -6.84 -0.07
C LEU A 445 -4.63 -5.87 -1.12
N LEU A 446 -4.40 -4.56 -0.95
CA LEU A 446 -4.77 -3.55 -1.93
C LEU A 446 -4.14 -3.80 -3.30
N ARG A 447 -2.87 -4.20 -3.33
CA ARG A 447 -2.23 -4.55 -4.60
C ARG A 447 -2.84 -5.81 -5.22
N ARG A 448 -3.16 -6.82 -4.41
CA ARG A 448 -3.85 -8.03 -4.89
C ARG A 448 -5.20 -7.63 -5.49
N LEU A 449 -5.94 -6.75 -4.82
CA LEU A 449 -7.21 -6.18 -5.28
C LEU A 449 -7.07 -5.48 -6.64
N ASP A 450 -6.05 -4.63 -6.82
CA ASP A 450 -5.82 -3.89 -8.07
C ASP A 450 -5.47 -4.82 -9.25
N SER A 451 -4.78 -5.93 -8.96
CA SER A 451 -4.35 -6.90 -9.97
C SER A 451 -5.36 -8.00 -10.25
N ASN A 452 -6.42 -8.10 -9.44
CA ASN A 452 -7.39 -9.17 -9.55
C ASN A 452 -8.49 -8.82 -10.55
N GLU A 453 -8.81 -9.78 -11.43
CA GLU A 453 -9.91 -9.67 -12.40
C GLU A 453 -11.10 -10.57 -12.02
N ASP A 454 -10.94 -11.46 -11.02
CA ASP A 454 -12.01 -12.34 -10.52
C ASP A 454 -12.80 -11.66 -9.39
N PRO A 455 -14.10 -11.37 -9.59
CA PRO A 455 -14.86 -10.63 -8.60
C PRO A 455 -15.25 -11.44 -7.36
N GLU A 456 -15.18 -12.79 -7.38
CA GLU A 456 -15.35 -13.58 -6.15
C GLU A 456 -14.14 -13.37 -5.23
N GLU A 457 -12.94 -13.49 -5.79
CA GLU A 457 -11.70 -13.18 -5.06
C GLU A 457 -11.62 -11.69 -4.66
N GLU A 458 -12.21 -10.77 -5.44
CA GLU A 458 -12.30 -9.34 -5.08
C GLU A 458 -13.07 -9.14 -3.77
N THR A 459 -14.21 -9.81 -3.59
CA THR A 459 -14.98 -9.71 -2.34
C THR A 459 -14.23 -10.27 -1.13
N GLY A 460 -13.52 -11.39 -1.28
CA GLY A 460 -12.69 -11.94 -0.21
C GLY A 460 -11.55 -11.00 0.19
N ILE A 461 -10.90 -10.35 -0.79
CA ILE A 461 -9.85 -9.37 -0.50
C ILE A 461 -10.40 -8.13 0.20
N LEU A 462 -11.60 -7.67 -0.17
CA LEU A 462 -12.26 -6.56 0.51
C LEU A 462 -12.58 -6.92 1.97
N ALA A 463 -13.13 -8.09 2.23
CA ALA A 463 -13.38 -8.57 3.60
C ALA A 463 -12.09 -8.58 4.44
N GLU A 464 -10.99 -9.14 3.89
CA GLU A 464 -9.68 -9.12 4.55
C GLU A 464 -9.16 -7.70 4.81
N LEU A 465 -9.40 -6.75 3.89
CA LEU A 465 -9.05 -5.34 4.09
C LEU A 465 -9.86 -4.71 5.23
N GLY A 466 -11.15 -5.05 5.32
CA GLY A 466 -12.03 -4.66 6.41
C GLY A 466 -11.53 -5.16 7.77
N GLU A 467 -11.12 -6.43 7.87
CA GLU A 467 -10.54 -6.98 9.10
C GLU A 467 -9.23 -6.30 9.50
N VAL A 468 -8.41 -5.93 8.52
CA VAL A 468 -7.18 -5.18 8.78
C VAL A 468 -7.50 -3.78 9.31
N GLY A 469 -8.57 -3.13 8.84
CA GLY A 469 -9.03 -1.83 9.36
C GLY A 469 -8.00 -0.70 9.23
N SER A 470 -7.10 -0.77 8.24
CA SER A 470 -6.08 0.28 8.03
C SER A 470 -6.71 1.53 7.38
N SER A 471 -6.30 2.71 7.84
CA SER A 471 -6.71 3.98 7.21
C SER A 471 -6.16 4.12 5.79
N VAL A 472 -5.05 3.44 5.47
CA VAL A 472 -4.41 3.49 4.13
C VAL A 472 -5.27 2.79 3.07
N SER A 473 -6.08 1.80 3.46
CA SER A 473 -7.02 1.12 2.55
C SER A 473 -8.33 1.88 2.34
N ALA A 474 -8.75 2.67 3.34
CA ALA A 474 -10.07 3.29 3.38
C ALA A 474 -10.40 4.16 2.15
N GLU A 475 -9.44 4.97 1.67
CA GLU A 475 -9.67 5.83 0.51
C GLU A 475 -9.82 5.05 -0.80
N SER A 476 -9.14 3.92 -0.93
CA SER A 476 -9.18 3.11 -2.16
C SER A 476 -10.40 2.20 -2.24
N LEU A 477 -11.11 2.03 -1.12
CA LEU A 477 -12.41 1.36 -1.09
C LEU A 477 -13.51 2.25 -1.69
N LEU A 478 -13.31 3.57 -1.76
CA LEU A 478 -14.31 4.50 -2.32
C LEU A 478 -14.61 4.25 -3.79
N ASP A 479 -13.58 3.96 -4.59
CA ASP A 479 -13.76 3.65 -6.02
C ASP A 479 -14.61 2.38 -6.22
N ARG A 480 -14.62 1.48 -5.23
CA ARG A 480 -15.37 0.21 -5.27
C ARG A 480 -16.84 0.38 -4.88
N LEU A 481 -17.21 1.47 -4.23
CA LEU A 481 -18.62 1.84 -4.00
C LEU A 481 -19.37 2.07 -5.31
N SER A 482 -18.66 2.45 -6.39
CA SER A 482 -19.26 2.60 -7.72
C SER A 482 -19.30 1.30 -8.55
N SER A 483 -18.93 0.15 -7.97
CA SER A 483 -18.92 -1.12 -8.69
C SER A 483 -20.33 -1.51 -9.16
N PRO A 484 -20.51 -2.05 -10.38
CA PRO A 484 -21.80 -2.56 -10.83
C PRO A 484 -22.24 -3.79 -10.02
N ARG A 485 -21.31 -4.52 -9.38
CA ARG A 485 -21.61 -5.71 -8.58
C ARG A 485 -22.00 -5.34 -7.15
N PHE A 486 -23.19 -5.77 -6.72
CA PHE A 486 -23.70 -5.55 -5.37
C PHE A 486 -22.75 -6.05 -4.27
N ALA A 487 -22.25 -7.28 -4.38
CA ALA A 487 -21.38 -7.87 -3.36
C ALA A 487 -20.10 -7.05 -3.11
N VAL A 488 -19.52 -6.49 -4.19
CA VAL A 488 -18.33 -5.62 -4.11
C VAL A 488 -18.65 -4.31 -3.39
N ARG A 489 -19.78 -3.67 -3.72
CA ARG A 489 -20.22 -2.44 -3.02
C ARG A 489 -20.49 -2.70 -1.53
N TYR A 490 -21.17 -3.81 -1.23
CA TYR A 490 -21.53 -4.19 0.13
C TYR A 490 -20.28 -4.43 0.99
N GLU A 491 -19.31 -5.21 0.51
CA GLU A 491 -18.07 -5.44 1.25
C GLU A 491 -17.21 -4.18 1.38
N ALA A 492 -17.17 -3.33 0.36
CA ALA A 492 -16.48 -2.05 0.47
C ALA A 492 -17.06 -1.17 1.60
N LEU A 493 -18.38 -1.12 1.75
CA LEU A 493 -19.03 -0.42 2.87
C LEU A 493 -18.80 -1.13 4.21
N GLN A 494 -18.89 -2.45 4.24
CA GLN A 494 -18.66 -3.22 5.47
C GLN A 494 -17.23 -3.00 5.99
N SER A 495 -16.27 -2.92 5.08
CA SER A 495 -14.87 -2.57 5.38
C SER A 495 -14.69 -1.13 5.87
N VAL A 496 -15.57 -0.20 5.48
CA VAL A 496 -15.60 1.16 6.04
C VAL A 496 -16.13 1.17 7.47
N ALA A 497 -17.06 0.26 7.80
CA ALA A 497 -17.64 0.16 9.14
C ALA A 497 -16.61 -0.25 10.22
N SER A 498 -15.52 -0.93 9.85
CA SER A 498 -14.46 -1.36 10.78
C SER A 498 -13.38 -0.30 11.05
N LEU A 499 -13.51 0.89 10.46
CA LEU A 499 -12.55 1.98 10.66
C LEU A 499 -12.74 2.66 12.03
N ASP A 500 -11.67 3.20 12.60
CA ASP A 500 -11.78 3.96 13.86
C ASP A 500 -12.37 5.37 13.63
N THR A 501 -12.13 5.96 12.45
CA THR A 501 -12.59 7.31 12.09
C THR A 501 -12.92 7.43 10.61
N LEU A 502 -13.92 8.28 10.27
CA LEU A 502 -14.30 8.58 8.88
C LEU A 502 -13.68 9.89 8.40
N SER A 503 -12.96 9.83 7.27
CA SER A 503 -12.49 11.01 6.54
C SER A 503 -13.65 11.75 5.86
N VAL A 504 -13.45 13.01 5.48
CA VAL A 504 -14.49 13.83 4.82
C VAL A 504 -15.01 13.16 3.54
N ARG A 505 -14.10 12.65 2.69
CA ARG A 505 -14.47 11.96 1.46
C ARG A 505 -15.30 10.70 1.69
N ILE A 506 -14.99 9.93 2.73
CA ILE A 506 -15.76 8.73 3.06
C ILE A 506 -17.15 9.12 3.55
N ARG A 507 -17.27 10.19 4.34
CA ARG A 507 -18.59 10.72 4.74
C ARG A 507 -19.41 11.13 3.53
N ASP A 508 -18.82 11.89 2.60
CA ASP A 508 -19.51 12.32 1.37
C ASP A 508 -19.97 11.12 0.53
N ALA A 509 -19.14 10.09 0.42
CA ALA A 509 -19.49 8.86 -0.29
C ALA A 509 -20.63 8.09 0.41
N LEU A 510 -20.60 7.99 1.74
CA LEU A 510 -21.69 7.36 2.51
C LEU A 510 -23.00 8.15 2.39
N LEU A 511 -22.95 9.48 2.37
CA LEU A 511 -24.13 10.32 2.14
C LEU A 511 -24.70 10.13 0.73
N SER A 512 -23.83 10.04 -0.28
CA SER A 512 -24.23 9.73 -1.66
C SER A 512 -24.86 8.34 -1.76
N GLU A 513 -24.27 7.35 -1.08
CA GLU A 513 -24.77 5.98 -1.07
C GLU A 513 -26.09 5.84 -0.33
N LEU A 514 -26.29 6.60 0.75
CA LEU A 514 -27.58 6.69 1.45
C LEU A 514 -28.69 7.19 0.53
N GLU A 515 -28.41 8.18 -0.32
CA GLU A 515 -29.42 8.76 -1.21
C GLU A 515 -29.71 7.89 -2.45
N HIS A 516 -28.69 7.26 -3.04
CA HIS A 516 -28.83 6.59 -4.34
C HIS A 516 -28.84 5.06 -4.25
N GLY A 517 -28.45 4.48 -3.12
CA GLY A 517 -28.30 3.03 -2.92
C GLY A 517 -29.56 2.31 -2.43
N VAL A 518 -30.75 2.89 -2.58
CA VAL A 518 -32.04 2.33 -2.10
C VAL A 518 -32.25 0.91 -2.66
N PHE A 519 -32.79 -0.01 -1.85
CA PHE A 519 -32.92 -1.45 -2.13
C PHE A 519 -31.61 -2.22 -2.31
N SER A 520 -30.47 -1.59 -2.04
CA SER A 520 -29.16 -2.24 -2.12
C SER A 520 -28.30 -1.94 -0.89
N THR A 521 -27.54 -0.86 -0.94
CA THR A 521 -26.47 -0.54 0.00
C THR A 521 -26.80 0.65 0.92
N ALA A 522 -27.88 1.37 0.66
CA ALA A 522 -28.29 2.53 1.47
C ALA A 522 -28.57 2.19 2.94
N ALA A 523 -29.16 1.02 3.24
CA ALA A 523 -29.41 0.60 4.62
C ALA A 523 -28.11 0.46 5.43
N LEU A 524 -27.06 -0.09 4.81
CA LEU A 524 -25.74 -0.21 5.43
C LEU A 524 -25.08 1.17 5.59
N ALA A 525 -25.21 2.05 4.58
CA ALA A 525 -24.74 3.42 4.69
C ALA A 525 -25.43 4.19 5.84
N ALA A 526 -26.76 4.06 5.99
CA ALA A 526 -27.51 4.64 7.10
C ALA A 526 -26.99 4.17 8.46
N ARG A 527 -26.79 2.84 8.59
CA ARG A 527 -26.23 2.23 9.81
C ARG A 527 -24.86 2.81 10.16
N ILE A 528 -23.93 2.85 9.21
CA ILE A 528 -22.57 3.38 9.41
C ILE A 528 -22.63 4.85 9.81
N LEU A 529 -23.41 5.67 9.09
CA LEU A 529 -23.57 7.09 9.42
C LEU A 529 -24.10 7.29 10.85
N GLY A 530 -25.01 6.43 11.32
CA GLY A 530 -25.49 6.40 12.69
C GLY A 530 -24.45 5.97 13.72
N GLU A 531 -23.69 4.90 13.45
CA GLU A 531 -22.62 4.40 14.33
C GLU A 531 -21.51 5.44 14.54
N PHE A 532 -21.10 6.13 13.47
CA PHE A 532 -20.10 7.21 13.53
C PHE A 532 -20.69 8.59 13.88
N ARG A 533 -21.99 8.66 14.18
CA ARG A 533 -22.71 9.88 14.57
C ARG A 533 -22.49 11.06 13.61
N VAL A 534 -22.63 10.82 12.31
CA VAL A 534 -22.48 11.83 11.26
C VAL A 534 -23.73 12.71 11.16
N SER A 535 -23.72 13.86 11.84
CA SER A 535 -24.87 14.80 11.90
C SER A 535 -25.32 15.34 10.54
N GLN A 536 -24.43 15.40 9.55
CA GLN A 536 -24.76 15.81 8.18
C GLN A 536 -25.77 14.87 7.50
N ALA A 537 -25.91 13.63 7.98
CA ALA A 537 -26.84 12.64 7.44
C ALA A 537 -28.31 12.88 7.84
N VAL A 538 -28.57 13.69 8.86
CA VAL A 538 -29.92 13.87 9.45
C VAL A 538 -31.00 14.19 8.40
N PRO A 539 -30.81 15.12 7.45
CA PRO A 539 -31.85 15.41 6.45
C PRO A 539 -32.14 14.21 5.54
N LEU A 540 -31.11 13.48 5.11
CA LEU A 540 -31.25 12.30 4.24
C LEU A 540 -31.86 11.10 5.00
N LEU A 541 -31.47 10.89 6.26
CA LEU A 541 -32.06 9.87 7.12
C LEU A 541 -33.53 10.15 7.42
N THR A 542 -33.88 11.42 7.67
CA THR A 542 -35.28 11.83 7.87
C THR A 542 -36.11 11.58 6.61
N LYS A 543 -35.59 11.93 5.43
CA LYS A 543 -36.21 11.60 4.13
C LYS A 543 -36.35 10.08 3.92
N SER A 544 -35.44 9.28 4.46
CA SER A 544 -35.46 7.82 4.34
C SER A 544 -36.56 7.14 5.16
N LEU A 545 -37.20 7.84 6.11
CA LEU A 545 -38.35 7.33 6.86
C LEU A 545 -39.59 7.11 5.96
N THR A 546 -39.64 7.72 4.78
CA THR A 546 -40.69 7.47 3.77
C THR A 546 -40.23 6.54 2.65
N SER A 547 -39.13 5.82 2.84
CA SER A 547 -38.57 4.93 1.82
C SER A 547 -39.41 3.66 1.66
N PRO A 548 -39.64 3.16 0.43
CA PRO A 548 -40.24 1.85 0.23
C PRO A 548 -39.30 0.68 0.56
N ASP A 549 -38.00 0.95 0.75
CA ASP A 549 -37.03 -0.03 1.23
C ASP A 549 -37.12 -0.13 2.76
N TYR A 550 -37.82 -1.17 3.25
CA TYR A 550 -38.02 -1.40 4.68
C TYR A 550 -36.70 -1.60 5.45
N ARG A 551 -35.61 -2.07 4.80
CA ARG A 551 -34.32 -2.22 5.47
C ARG A 551 -33.69 -0.85 5.71
N LEU A 552 -33.70 0.00 4.69
CA LEU A 552 -33.22 1.39 4.81
C LEU A 552 -34.05 2.17 5.83
N LEU A 553 -35.37 2.04 5.78
CA LEU A 553 -36.28 2.69 6.72
C LEU A 553 -35.93 2.30 8.17
N GLY A 554 -35.82 1.00 8.45
CA GLY A 554 -35.47 0.52 9.79
C GLY A 554 -34.08 0.96 10.28
N GLU A 555 -33.06 0.96 9.42
CA GLU A 555 -31.73 1.47 9.78
C GLU A 555 -31.71 2.99 9.94
N ALA A 556 -32.54 3.73 9.18
CA ALA A 556 -32.68 5.17 9.34
C ALA A 556 -33.31 5.54 10.69
N MET A 557 -34.31 4.78 11.18
CA MET A 557 -34.88 4.95 12.52
C MET A 557 -33.79 4.87 13.60
N LEU A 558 -32.98 3.82 13.55
CA LEU A 558 -31.88 3.61 14.51
C LEU A 558 -30.78 4.66 14.38
N ALA A 559 -30.41 5.04 13.17
CA ALA A 559 -29.40 6.06 12.93
C ALA A 559 -29.83 7.42 13.50
N LEU A 560 -31.10 7.82 13.30
CA LEU A 560 -31.66 9.05 13.88
C LEU A 560 -31.70 8.98 15.41
N ALA A 561 -32.03 7.82 15.99
CA ALA A 561 -31.98 7.63 17.44
C ALA A 561 -30.56 7.77 18.00
N ARG A 562 -29.56 7.17 17.34
CA ARG A 562 -28.13 7.29 17.73
C ARG A 562 -27.59 8.72 17.61
N LEU A 563 -28.13 9.48 16.66
CA LEU A 563 -27.81 10.90 16.47
C LEU A 563 -28.54 11.80 17.48
N GLY A 564 -29.53 11.29 18.21
CA GLY A 564 -30.31 12.05 19.19
C GLY A 564 -31.34 13.00 18.55
N GLU A 565 -31.78 12.72 17.32
CA GLU A 565 -32.73 13.57 16.59
C GLU A 565 -34.17 13.37 17.09
N THR A 566 -34.48 13.94 18.26
CA THR A 566 -35.77 13.78 18.95
C THR A 566 -36.97 14.23 18.11
N ARG A 567 -36.79 15.12 17.14
CA ARG A 567 -37.85 15.52 16.20
C ARG A 567 -38.35 14.37 15.34
N ALA A 568 -37.49 13.39 15.05
CA ALA A 568 -37.87 12.19 14.31
C ALA A 568 -38.63 11.18 15.17
N GLN A 569 -38.57 11.28 16.50
CA GLN A 569 -39.14 10.29 17.41
C GLN A 569 -40.64 10.09 17.17
N PHE A 570 -41.42 11.16 17.01
CA PHE A 570 -42.86 11.06 16.74
C PHE A 570 -43.14 10.45 15.35
N ALA A 571 -42.39 10.86 14.31
CA ALA A 571 -42.55 10.26 12.99
C ALA A 571 -42.25 8.75 12.99
N ILE A 572 -41.25 8.32 13.77
CA ILE A 572 -40.93 6.90 13.95
C ILE A 572 -42.05 6.18 14.71
N SER A 573 -42.65 6.84 15.72
CA SER A 573 -43.82 6.32 16.45
C SER A 573 -45.03 6.12 15.54
N ASP A 574 -45.30 7.04 14.63
CA ASP A 574 -46.42 6.91 13.69
C ASP A 574 -46.20 5.69 12.79
N ILE A 575 -44.99 5.54 12.23
CA ILE A 575 -44.63 4.37 11.39
C ILE A 575 -44.73 3.07 12.19
N MET A 576 -44.30 3.09 13.45
CA MET A 576 -44.35 1.93 14.35
C MET A 576 -45.78 1.43 14.56
N LEU A 577 -46.75 2.34 14.68
CA LEU A 577 -48.16 2.03 14.89
C LEU A 577 -48.88 1.63 13.58
N GLU A 578 -48.45 2.16 12.44
CA GLU A 578 -49.10 1.93 11.14
C GLU A 578 -48.55 0.73 10.35
N THR A 579 -47.33 0.26 10.65
CA THR A 579 -46.68 -0.79 9.86
C THR A 579 -47.17 -2.18 10.23
N ASP A 580 -47.41 -3.03 9.23
CA ASP A 580 -47.65 -4.47 9.42
C ASP A 580 -46.35 -5.30 9.39
N ASN A 581 -45.18 -4.67 9.22
CA ASN A 581 -43.91 -5.36 9.06
C ASN A 581 -43.21 -5.56 10.43
N PRO A 582 -43.11 -6.80 10.96
CA PRO A 582 -42.52 -7.05 12.27
C PRO A 582 -41.05 -6.59 12.38
N PHE A 583 -40.29 -6.62 11.26
CA PHE A 583 -38.93 -6.09 11.26
C PHE A 583 -38.91 -4.59 11.57
N LEU A 584 -39.81 -3.81 10.96
CA LEU A 584 -39.87 -2.36 11.21
C LEU A 584 -40.36 -2.05 12.62
N MET A 585 -41.31 -2.83 13.14
CA MET A 585 -41.75 -2.73 14.54
C MET A 585 -40.58 -2.89 15.51
N VAL A 586 -39.80 -3.97 15.38
CA VAL A 586 -38.62 -4.21 16.24
C VAL A 586 -37.60 -3.08 16.11
N ARG A 587 -37.33 -2.59 14.89
CA ARG A 587 -36.41 -1.47 14.68
C ARG A 587 -36.89 -0.17 15.32
N ALA A 588 -38.20 0.10 15.28
CA ALA A 588 -38.78 1.26 15.93
C ALA A 588 -38.71 1.14 17.47
N VAL A 589 -39.01 -0.03 18.04
CA VAL A 589 -38.83 -0.32 19.48
C VAL A 589 -37.38 -0.06 19.92
N GLN A 590 -36.41 -0.61 19.18
CA GLN A 590 -34.99 -0.40 19.45
C GLN A 590 -34.57 1.08 19.28
N ALA A 591 -35.20 1.81 18.35
CA ALA A 591 -34.98 3.25 18.21
C ALA A 591 -35.52 4.01 19.44
N MET A 592 -36.70 3.66 19.96
CA MET A 592 -37.25 4.25 21.19
C MET A 592 -36.37 3.97 22.41
N GLU A 593 -35.87 2.74 22.54
CA GLU A 593 -34.88 2.38 23.56
C GLU A 593 -33.61 3.25 23.44
N THR A 594 -33.09 3.40 22.21
CA THR A 594 -31.87 4.17 21.93
C THR A 594 -32.05 5.67 22.17
N PHE A 595 -33.22 6.25 21.82
CA PHE A 595 -33.55 7.63 22.12
C PHE A 595 -33.50 7.87 23.63
N GLY A 596 -34.03 6.92 24.42
CA GLY A 596 -33.95 6.97 25.87
C GLY A 596 -34.61 8.22 26.47
N THR A 597 -35.60 8.81 25.78
CA THR A 597 -36.33 10.00 26.22
C THR A 597 -37.57 9.62 27.02
N THR A 598 -38.10 10.56 27.81
CA THR A 598 -39.34 10.35 28.59
C THR A 598 -40.55 10.07 27.70
N ALA A 599 -40.54 10.56 26.45
CA ALA A 599 -41.59 10.28 25.46
C ALA A 599 -41.60 8.82 25.00
N SER A 600 -40.50 8.09 25.15
CA SER A 600 -40.38 6.70 24.70
C SER A 600 -41.28 5.75 25.49
N ILE A 601 -41.49 5.99 26.79
CA ILE A 601 -42.37 5.15 27.62
C ILE A 601 -43.81 5.15 27.08
N PRO A 602 -44.51 6.30 26.99
CA PRO A 602 -45.90 6.30 26.54
C PRO A 602 -46.02 5.78 25.11
N ILE A 603 -45.04 6.01 24.23
CA ILE A 603 -45.03 5.45 22.87
C ILE A 603 -44.99 3.91 22.89
N LEU A 604 -44.02 3.32 23.60
CA LEU A 604 -43.88 1.86 23.70
C LEU A 604 -45.09 1.21 24.37
N VAL A 605 -45.65 1.88 25.38
CA VAL A 605 -46.86 1.42 26.07
C VAL A 605 -48.07 1.45 25.15
N ASP A 606 -48.25 2.53 24.39
CA ASP A 606 -49.37 2.63 23.44
C ASP A 606 -49.26 1.56 22.35
N PHE A 607 -48.03 1.23 21.93
CA PHE A 607 -47.79 0.14 21.00
C PHE A 607 -48.17 -1.24 21.56
N LEU A 608 -47.91 -1.50 22.85
CA LEU A 608 -48.34 -2.74 23.52
C LEU A 608 -49.87 -2.88 23.59
N ARG A 609 -50.65 -1.80 23.46
CA ARG A 609 -52.11 -1.88 23.45
C ARG A 609 -52.67 -2.53 22.18
N ASN A 610 -51.88 -2.68 21.14
CA ASN A 610 -52.30 -3.36 19.93
C ASN A 610 -52.45 -4.87 20.19
N GLU A 611 -53.69 -5.36 20.29
CA GLU A 611 -53.98 -6.78 20.53
C GLU A 611 -53.51 -7.72 19.40
N GLN A 612 -53.19 -7.18 18.21
CA GLN A 612 -52.67 -7.94 17.07
C GLN A 612 -51.12 -7.94 17.02
N LEU A 613 -50.46 -7.36 18.02
CA LEU A 613 -49.01 -7.28 18.07
C LEU A 613 -48.39 -8.69 18.17
N PRO A 614 -47.44 -9.07 17.30
CA PRO A 614 -46.79 -10.37 17.42
C PRO A 614 -46.05 -10.53 18.75
N ASP A 615 -46.15 -11.70 19.39
CA ASP A 615 -45.60 -11.97 20.72
C ASP A 615 -44.12 -11.56 20.86
N HIS A 616 -43.28 -11.90 19.89
CA HIS A 616 -41.85 -11.57 19.91
C HIS A 616 -41.58 -10.05 19.86
N VAL A 617 -42.48 -9.26 19.27
CA VAL A 617 -42.39 -7.79 19.24
C VAL A 617 -42.87 -7.21 20.57
N ALA A 618 -43.92 -7.78 21.17
CA ALA A 618 -44.36 -7.43 22.51
C ALA A 618 -43.25 -7.70 23.55
N ASP A 619 -42.58 -8.85 23.44
CA ASP A 619 -41.42 -9.22 24.25
C ASP A 619 -40.28 -8.20 24.13
N GLU A 620 -39.87 -7.85 22.89
CA GLU A 620 -38.85 -6.83 22.65
C GLU A 620 -39.25 -5.47 23.25
N THR A 621 -40.53 -5.11 23.15
CA THR A 621 -41.06 -3.86 23.71
C THR A 621 -40.99 -3.83 25.23
N ILE A 622 -41.31 -4.94 25.89
CA ILE A 622 -41.20 -5.10 27.34
C ILE A 622 -39.72 -5.05 27.78
N LEU A 623 -38.82 -5.66 27.02
CA LEU A 623 -37.37 -5.57 27.27
C LEU A 623 -36.86 -4.12 27.12
N ALA A 624 -37.30 -3.40 26.08
CA ALA A 624 -36.96 -1.99 25.88
C ALA A 624 -37.46 -1.12 27.05
N LEU A 625 -38.70 -1.34 27.52
CA LEU A 625 -39.22 -0.69 28.72
C LEU A 625 -38.36 -0.98 29.95
N SER A 626 -37.87 -2.22 30.10
CA SER A 626 -36.96 -2.57 31.20
C SER A 626 -35.63 -1.81 31.17
N THR A 627 -35.08 -1.56 29.97
CA THR A 627 -33.89 -0.70 29.80
C THR A 627 -34.21 0.74 30.20
N LEU A 628 -35.33 1.28 29.71
CA LEU A 628 -35.81 2.63 30.07
C LEU A 628 -36.11 2.77 31.56
N MET A 629 -36.41 1.69 32.27
CA MET A 629 -36.62 1.64 33.71
C MET A 629 -35.38 1.25 34.54
N ALA A 630 -34.19 1.18 33.92
CA ALA A 630 -32.91 0.85 34.56
C ALA A 630 -32.82 -0.56 35.21
N VAL A 631 -33.62 -1.51 34.75
CA VAL A 631 -33.57 -2.92 35.22
C VAL A 631 -33.18 -3.97 34.16
N PRO A 632 -32.44 -3.66 33.08
CA PRO A 632 -32.36 -4.54 31.90
C PRO A 632 -31.72 -5.90 32.17
N LYS A 633 -30.58 -5.95 32.89
CA LYS A 633 -29.79 -7.20 33.03
C LYS A 633 -30.52 -8.26 33.85
N LYS A 634 -31.00 -7.90 35.04
CA LYS A 634 -31.71 -8.86 35.92
C LYS A 634 -33.06 -9.22 35.32
N PHE A 635 -33.75 -8.24 34.74
CA PHE A 635 -35.04 -8.48 34.11
C PHE A 635 -34.93 -9.40 32.90
N PHE A 636 -33.93 -9.25 32.02
CA PHE A 636 -33.77 -10.12 30.85
C PHE A 636 -33.77 -11.62 31.21
N TYR A 637 -32.94 -12.04 32.17
CA TYR A 637 -32.88 -13.45 32.60
C TYR A 637 -34.17 -13.90 33.31
N ALA A 638 -34.77 -13.03 34.13
CA ALA A 638 -36.04 -13.30 34.78
C ALA A 638 -37.17 -13.46 33.75
N TYR A 639 -37.20 -12.59 32.74
CA TYR A 639 -38.17 -12.60 31.65
C TYR A 639 -37.99 -13.83 30.75
N GLU A 640 -36.75 -14.20 30.41
CA GLU A 640 -36.48 -15.44 29.66
C GLU A 640 -37.00 -16.68 30.42
N SER A 641 -36.74 -16.76 31.73
CA SER A 641 -37.25 -17.85 32.57
C SER A 641 -38.78 -17.85 32.62
N TYR A 642 -39.39 -16.67 32.72
CA TYR A 642 -40.84 -16.49 32.74
C TYR A 642 -41.50 -16.88 31.39
N VAL A 643 -40.91 -16.49 30.26
CA VAL A 643 -41.42 -16.84 28.92
C VAL A 643 -41.34 -18.35 28.68
N ARG A 644 -40.29 -19.03 29.18
CA ARG A 644 -40.17 -20.50 29.12
C ARG A 644 -41.21 -21.21 29.99
N ASP A 645 -41.49 -20.68 31.18
CA ASP A 645 -42.46 -21.25 32.10
C ASP A 645 -43.16 -20.15 32.92
N ARG A 646 -44.34 -19.75 32.45
CA ARG A 646 -45.14 -18.67 33.07
C ARG A 646 -45.56 -19.00 34.51
N SER A 647 -45.63 -20.28 34.88
CA SER A 647 -46.02 -20.69 36.24
C SER A 647 -44.99 -20.27 37.30
N ARG A 648 -43.73 -20.04 36.88
CA ARG A 648 -42.62 -19.63 37.74
C ARG A 648 -42.59 -18.15 38.05
N ALA A 649 -43.54 -17.35 37.56
CA ALA A 649 -43.59 -15.90 37.81
C ALA A 649 -43.47 -15.54 39.30
N GLY A 650 -44.24 -16.23 40.16
CA GLY A 650 -44.20 -16.01 41.61
C GLY A 650 -42.89 -16.43 42.25
N GLU A 651 -42.30 -17.53 41.79
CA GLU A 651 -41.02 -18.05 42.26
C GLU A 651 -39.88 -17.06 41.93
N ILE A 652 -39.83 -16.56 40.69
CA ILE A 652 -38.84 -15.58 40.22
C ILE A 652 -38.93 -14.26 41.01
N LEU A 653 -40.14 -13.76 41.26
CA LEU A 653 -40.36 -12.55 42.05
C LEU A 653 -40.02 -12.76 43.53
N GLY A 654 -40.33 -13.93 44.07
CA GLY A 654 -40.00 -14.34 45.44
C GLY A 654 -38.49 -14.39 45.67
N ASP A 655 -37.76 -15.07 44.80
CA ASP A 655 -36.29 -15.20 44.86
C ASP A 655 -35.60 -13.83 44.91
N LEU A 656 -36.05 -12.87 44.09
CA LEU A 656 -35.51 -11.51 44.05
C LEU A 656 -35.65 -10.77 45.39
N LEU A 657 -36.78 -10.95 46.08
CA LEU A 657 -37.06 -10.34 47.38
C LEU A 657 -36.40 -11.10 48.53
N GLU A 658 -36.36 -12.44 48.47
CA GLU A 658 -35.72 -13.29 49.48
C GLU A 658 -34.20 -13.07 49.54
N GLU A 659 -33.54 -12.88 48.38
CA GLU A 659 -32.13 -12.46 48.32
C GLU A 659 -31.91 -11.14 49.09
N TYR A 660 -32.86 -10.21 49.01
CA TYR A 660 -32.77 -8.93 49.71
C TYR A 660 -33.06 -9.06 51.21
N PHE A 661 -34.13 -9.77 51.58
CA PHE A 661 -34.55 -9.99 52.96
C PHE A 661 -33.48 -10.71 53.78
N SER A 662 -32.87 -11.76 53.21
CA SER A 662 -31.78 -12.50 53.83
C SER A 662 -30.55 -11.62 54.09
N ARG A 663 -30.17 -10.76 53.13
CA ARG A 663 -29.04 -9.83 53.28
C ARG A 663 -29.28 -8.71 54.30
N HIS A 664 -30.50 -8.22 54.43
CA HIS A 664 -30.83 -7.05 55.26
C HIS A 664 -31.53 -7.40 56.58
N LYS A 665 -31.76 -8.70 56.87
CA LYS A 665 -32.45 -9.21 58.07
C LYS A 665 -33.77 -8.49 58.34
N LYS A 666 -34.54 -8.27 57.27
CA LYS A 666 -35.86 -7.63 57.30
C LYS A 666 -36.80 -8.49 56.49
N GLU A 667 -38.00 -8.70 56.98
CA GLU A 667 -39.07 -9.37 56.23
C GLU A 667 -40.19 -8.37 55.97
N ASN A 668 -40.74 -8.42 54.76
CA ASN A 668 -41.95 -7.70 54.42
C ASN A 668 -42.86 -8.65 53.61
N PRO A 669 -43.68 -9.47 54.27
CA PRO A 669 -44.58 -10.40 53.57
C PRO A 669 -45.66 -9.65 52.75
N GLU A 670 -45.98 -8.40 53.11
CA GLU A 670 -47.02 -7.60 52.44
C GLU A 670 -46.65 -7.32 50.97
N ILE A 671 -45.37 -7.08 50.65
CA ILE A 671 -44.97 -6.86 49.25
C ILE A 671 -45.02 -8.16 48.43
N ILE A 672 -44.66 -9.31 49.01
CA ILE A 672 -44.73 -10.60 48.29
C ILE A 672 -46.20 -10.91 47.96
N ASP A 673 -47.10 -10.73 48.92
CA ASP A 673 -48.53 -10.97 48.74
C ASP A 673 -49.15 -10.00 47.73
N LEU A 674 -48.77 -8.72 47.78
CA LEU A 674 -49.21 -7.70 46.82
C LEU A 674 -48.80 -8.06 45.38
N LEU A 675 -47.51 -8.34 45.16
CA LEU A 675 -46.99 -8.67 43.82
C LEU A 675 -47.61 -9.97 43.30
N SER A 676 -47.75 -10.98 44.16
CA SER A 676 -48.36 -12.27 43.80
C SER A 676 -49.85 -12.12 43.46
N SER A 677 -50.56 -11.28 44.21
CA SER A 677 -51.98 -11.00 43.99
C SER A 677 -52.20 -10.24 42.69
N PHE A 678 -51.39 -9.21 42.39
CA PHE A 678 -51.48 -8.48 41.12
C PHE A 678 -51.08 -9.34 39.90
N MET A 679 -50.06 -10.20 40.05
CA MET A 679 -49.71 -11.18 39.02
C MET A 679 -50.86 -12.14 38.70
N LYS A 680 -51.66 -12.54 39.69
CA LYS A 680 -52.78 -13.47 39.50
C LYS A 680 -54.05 -12.75 39.02
N ASP A 681 -54.38 -11.62 39.64
CA ASP A 681 -55.60 -10.86 39.37
C ASP A 681 -55.28 -9.44 38.89
N GLN A 682 -55.62 -9.17 37.64
CA GLN A 682 -55.42 -7.87 36.99
C GLN A 682 -56.18 -6.72 37.67
N ASN A 683 -57.24 -7.02 38.46
CA ASN A 683 -58.06 -6.02 39.14
C ASN A 683 -57.41 -5.49 40.44
N MET A 684 -56.25 -6.03 40.83
CA MET A 684 -55.47 -5.56 41.99
C MET A 684 -54.57 -4.35 41.65
N ASP A 685 -54.72 -3.78 40.46
CA ASP A 685 -53.96 -2.63 39.97
C ASP A 685 -53.99 -1.41 40.91
N SER A 686 -55.14 -1.15 41.51
CA SER A 686 -55.38 -0.01 42.38
C SER A 686 -54.61 -0.13 43.69
N GLU A 687 -54.47 -1.36 44.23
CA GLU A 687 -53.66 -1.63 45.42
C GLU A 687 -52.17 -1.56 45.10
N PHE A 688 -51.77 -2.16 43.97
CA PHE A 688 -50.40 -2.13 43.46
C PHE A 688 -49.89 -0.69 43.26
N VAL A 689 -50.69 0.16 42.59
CA VAL A 689 -50.35 1.56 42.34
C VAL A 689 -50.36 2.39 43.63
N ARG A 690 -51.32 2.15 44.53
CA ARG A 690 -51.34 2.83 45.84
C ARG A 690 -50.07 2.54 46.63
N TRP A 691 -49.60 1.30 46.61
CA TRP A 691 -48.34 0.92 47.26
C TRP A 691 -47.15 1.65 46.63
N LEU A 692 -47.02 1.69 45.30
CA LEU A 692 -45.95 2.40 44.61
C LEU A 692 -45.93 3.90 44.93
N MET A 693 -47.11 4.54 44.95
CA MET A 693 -47.26 5.96 45.31
C MET A 693 -46.84 6.23 46.76
N GLN A 694 -47.21 5.35 47.69
CA GLN A 694 -46.81 5.45 49.09
C GLN A 694 -45.31 5.19 49.29
N PHE A 695 -44.75 4.21 48.58
CA PHE A 695 -43.33 3.86 48.64
C PHE A 695 -42.44 5.00 48.12
N GLY A 696 -42.85 5.66 47.03
CA GLY A 696 -42.13 6.78 46.45
C GLY A 696 -42.16 8.08 47.27
N ARG A 697 -43.11 8.25 48.20
CA ARG A 697 -43.23 9.43 49.11
C ARG A 697 -43.04 10.79 48.42
N GLY A 698 -43.52 10.95 47.18
CA GLY A 698 -43.40 12.19 46.41
C GLY A 698 -42.04 12.44 45.74
N LYS A 699 -41.12 11.46 45.76
CA LYS A 699 -39.82 11.49 45.06
C LYS A 699 -39.83 10.75 43.73
N MET A 700 -41.02 10.49 43.18
CA MET A 700 -41.15 9.73 41.95
C MET A 700 -40.57 10.52 40.78
N GLY A 701 -39.60 9.94 40.06
CA GLY A 701 -39.07 10.52 38.85
C GLY A 701 -40.07 10.45 37.70
N VAL A 702 -39.75 11.09 36.58
CA VAL A 702 -40.67 11.23 35.44
C VAL A 702 -40.97 9.87 34.81
N TYR A 703 -39.97 8.98 34.70
CA TYR A 703 -40.16 7.66 34.10
C TYR A 703 -41.06 6.78 34.99
N SER A 704 -40.78 6.78 36.28
CA SER A 704 -41.56 6.04 37.29
C SER A 704 -42.99 6.56 37.38
N ALA A 705 -43.20 7.87 37.36
CA ALA A 705 -44.55 8.46 37.40
C ALA A 705 -45.37 8.08 36.16
N LEU A 706 -44.76 8.09 34.96
CA LEU A 706 -45.42 7.66 33.73
C LEU A 706 -45.81 6.19 33.79
N LEU A 707 -44.91 5.31 34.23
CA LEU A 707 -45.20 3.88 34.32
C LEU A 707 -46.28 3.57 35.37
N VAL A 708 -46.25 4.26 36.52
CA VAL A 708 -47.27 4.13 37.58
C VAL A 708 -48.64 4.59 37.07
N GLY A 709 -48.71 5.67 36.30
CA GLY A 709 -49.95 6.12 35.68
C GLY A 709 -50.53 5.12 34.67
N ILE A 710 -49.68 4.30 34.06
CA ILE A 710 -50.06 3.26 33.08
C ILE A 710 -50.44 1.94 33.78
N ALA A 711 -49.96 1.69 34.99
CA ALA A 711 -50.22 0.44 35.71
C ALA A 711 -51.69 0.21 36.09
N VAL A 712 -52.58 1.20 35.94
CA VAL A 712 -54.05 1.06 36.06
C VAL A 712 -54.76 0.80 34.72
N ASP A 713 -54.01 0.63 33.63
CA ASP A 713 -54.58 0.35 32.31
C ASP A 713 -55.08 -1.11 32.24
N SER A 714 -56.40 -1.26 32.33
CA SER A 714 -57.06 -2.57 32.30
C SER A 714 -56.82 -3.38 31.01
N GLY A 715 -56.48 -2.73 29.89
CA GLY A 715 -56.18 -3.42 28.63
C GLY A 715 -54.80 -4.05 28.67
N LEU A 716 -53.80 -3.28 29.10
CA LEU A 716 -52.42 -3.76 29.24
C LEU A 716 -52.27 -4.77 30.37
N ASN A 717 -53.01 -4.61 31.47
CA ASN A 717 -52.97 -5.55 32.59
C ASN A 717 -53.54 -6.94 32.24
N ARG A 718 -54.26 -7.10 31.12
CA ARG A 718 -54.63 -8.44 30.60
C ARG A 718 -53.42 -9.21 30.07
N GLN A 719 -52.34 -8.53 29.73
CA GLN A 719 -51.11 -9.16 29.27
C GLN A 719 -50.28 -9.60 30.48
N ASP A 720 -50.18 -10.91 30.69
CA ASP A 720 -49.41 -11.48 31.80
C ASP A 720 -47.94 -11.03 31.79
N SER A 721 -47.34 -10.90 30.60
CA SER A 721 -45.97 -10.42 30.42
C SER A 721 -45.77 -8.98 30.87
N PHE A 722 -46.74 -8.09 30.60
CA PHE A 722 -46.70 -6.71 31.05
C PHE A 722 -46.86 -6.61 32.58
N ARG A 723 -47.77 -7.39 33.17
CA ARG A 723 -47.90 -7.50 34.64
C ARG A 723 -46.62 -8.02 35.28
N PHE A 724 -45.99 -9.02 34.68
CA PHE A 724 -44.71 -9.55 35.15
C PHE A 724 -43.62 -8.48 35.14
N PHE A 725 -43.53 -7.68 34.07
CA PHE A 725 -42.63 -6.53 34.01
C PHE A 725 -42.88 -5.53 35.13
N LEU A 726 -44.13 -5.10 35.35
CA LEU A 726 -44.50 -4.17 36.42
C LEU A 726 -44.13 -4.72 37.80
N CYS A 727 -44.44 -5.99 38.08
CA CYS A 727 -44.14 -6.62 39.36
C CYS A 727 -42.63 -6.74 39.58
N PHE A 728 -41.88 -7.13 38.55
CA PHE A 728 -40.43 -7.24 38.64
C PHE A 728 -39.77 -5.87 38.86
N TRP A 729 -40.24 -4.85 38.16
CA TRP A 729 -39.79 -3.47 38.36
C TRP A 729 -40.11 -2.99 39.77
N ALA A 730 -41.33 -3.21 40.27
CA ALA A 730 -41.72 -2.84 41.63
C ALA A 730 -40.89 -3.57 42.71
N ALA A 731 -40.64 -4.88 42.55
CA ALA A 731 -39.75 -5.63 43.40
C ALA A 731 -38.31 -5.06 43.35
N SER A 732 -37.84 -4.71 42.16
CA SER A 732 -36.52 -4.08 41.99
C SER A 732 -36.46 -2.72 42.70
N VAL A 733 -37.50 -1.88 42.58
CA VAL A 733 -37.62 -0.60 43.27
C VAL A 733 -37.63 -0.78 44.79
N PHE A 734 -38.27 -1.83 45.30
CA PHE A 734 -38.21 -2.16 46.71
C PHE A 734 -36.79 -2.51 47.18
N VAL A 735 -36.09 -3.32 46.39
CA VAL A 735 -34.69 -3.73 46.64
C VAL A 735 -33.72 -2.55 46.55
N ASN A 736 -33.95 -1.63 45.61
CA ASN A 736 -33.16 -0.43 45.42
C ASN A 736 -34.06 0.81 45.26
N PRO A 737 -34.43 1.48 46.37
CA PRO A 737 -35.39 2.60 46.37
C PRO A 737 -34.99 3.78 45.49
N VAL A 738 -33.70 3.97 45.17
CA VAL A 738 -33.24 5.07 44.30
C VAL A 738 -33.82 4.96 42.89
N MET A 739 -34.18 3.76 42.44
CA MET A 739 -34.75 3.57 41.10
C MET A 739 -36.12 4.23 40.91
N ILE A 740 -36.85 4.50 42.00
CA ILE A 740 -38.14 5.21 41.92
C ILE A 740 -37.97 6.69 41.57
N GLU A 741 -36.75 7.24 41.73
CA GLU A 741 -36.43 8.65 41.42
C GLU A 741 -36.11 8.86 39.93
N LYS A 742 -36.09 7.79 39.12
CA LYS A 742 -35.98 7.83 37.66
C LYS A 742 -37.31 8.22 37.04
#